data_AF-A0A0D3JMY8-F1
#
_entry.id   AF-A0A0D3JMY8-F1
#
_cell.length_a   1.000
_cell.length_b   1.000
_cell.length_c   1.000
_cell.angle_alpha   90.00
_cell.angle_beta   90.00
_cell.angle_gamma   90.00
#
_symmetry.space_group_name_H-M   'P 1'
#
loop_
_entity.id
_entity.type
_entity.pdbx_description
1 polymer ?
#
loop_
_entity_poly.entity_id
_entity_poly.type
_entity_poly.pdbx_seq_one_letter_code
_entity_poly.pdbx_strand_id
1 'polypeptide(L)'
;MLPLLGAAAGVIHVSSPASRVAPPPVRSAVRLAIVETPPPAGFVWADLDDGAAATPAASAPAASAPAASAPAASAPAASAPAASAPAASAPASAADSAPASISPIGTPFSVGPPGPTWSGPTGTSFLPEETVVRAEDGNPIEKAKLAKDATAAFNDVYTFAAAVRAGEMDWEDVEKMDMNTRLKWVGLVHRDKRTPGRFMMRLRLPNGVTNADSFRFYADSVEPHGPDLGVIDITTRQNIQLRGVQLEQADEIIDGLHARGQTSFHSALDNVRNMVGSPLAGIDCLEMVDTRPFCEALNDLITLNQETGERGNPVWSNMPRKFNVAVSGSRDDFAHTHINDIGFQPCVHATSGEVGFNIVLGGYMSTKRVAESVDMDLWMPADVATAVELTTAILRVFRDEGDRKDRQKGRLMWLIIDEMRSYGRGLEAKCDVQQPRPTEPFERAAAPGTAYLGVHPQPQEGLKRVGIHVPVGRLSVAEARAIADLADKYVPDGEIRLTVEQNVILPNVKEEDVPALLAEPALHGDSRLRVSPGNIVGNLVSCTGAQFCGLAMIETKNNAEAIAKEVQQRVDVSRDVRIHWTGCPNSCGQVQAADIGLMGGPAKKADPETGKLKAVPGVKVFLGGTIGEHGELQLEAEPEGIPIEDLVPHLVETVVERFGGEVRPEFAGEHDAWREEQARVKAEAAAAAAAKAAKKAAAAAAKKAEAEAAAAAAA
;
A
#
# COMPACT_ATOMS: atom_id res chain seq x y z
N MET A 1 -57.41 44.13 16.11
CA MET A 1 -56.91 45.20 15.23
C MET A 1 -55.40 45.34 15.46
N LEU A 2 -54.63 45.37 14.37
CA LEU A 2 -53.15 45.43 14.24
C LEU A 2 -52.45 46.50 15.12
N PRO A 3 -51.13 46.40 15.44
CA PRO A 3 -50.06 46.70 14.45
C PRO A 3 -48.63 46.08 14.61
N LEU A 4 -47.79 46.35 13.59
CA LEU A 4 -46.31 46.55 13.53
C LEU A 4 -45.30 45.36 13.55
N LEU A 5 -44.61 45.13 12.41
CA LEU A 5 -43.15 45.35 12.17
C LEU A 5 -42.67 44.63 10.89
N GLY A 6 -41.66 45.19 10.22
CA GLY A 6 -41.04 44.63 9.01
C GLY A 6 -39.54 44.87 8.92
N ALA A 7 -38.98 44.37 7.80
CA ALA A 7 -37.67 44.61 7.17
C ALA A 7 -36.50 43.64 7.46
N ALA A 8 -35.71 43.46 6.40
CA ALA A 8 -34.74 42.40 6.10
C ALA A 8 -33.26 42.82 6.28
N ALA A 9 -32.36 41.83 6.32
CA ALA A 9 -30.91 41.90 6.10
C ALA A 9 -30.48 40.51 5.55
N GLY A 10 -29.58 40.30 4.57
CA GLY A 10 -28.52 41.12 4.00
C GLY A 10 -27.18 40.39 4.15
N VAL A 11 -26.90 39.37 3.32
CA VAL A 11 -25.64 38.57 3.34
C VAL A 11 -24.66 39.12 2.31
N ILE A 12 -23.42 39.39 2.75
CA ILE A 12 -22.33 39.96 1.96
C ILE A 12 -21.52 38.83 1.31
N HIS A 13 -21.32 38.94 -0.01
CA HIS A 13 -20.43 38.10 -0.81
C HIS A 13 -19.03 38.75 -0.88
N VAL A 14 -17.97 37.98 -0.58
CA VAL A 14 -16.58 38.38 -0.83
C VAL A 14 -16.01 37.50 -1.94
N SER A 15 -15.72 38.13 -3.08
CA SER A 15 -15.12 37.53 -4.27
C SER A 15 -13.59 37.48 -4.19
N SER A 16 -12.98 36.33 -4.51
CA SER A 16 -11.54 36.18 -4.77
C SER A 16 -11.33 35.59 -6.19
N PRO A 17 -10.36 36.09 -6.99
CA PRO A 17 -10.12 35.61 -8.34
C PRO A 17 -9.01 34.53 -8.36
N ALA A 18 -9.36 33.30 -8.71
CA ALA A 18 -8.38 32.29 -9.13
C ALA A 18 -8.98 31.44 -10.25
N SER A 19 -8.27 31.38 -11.37
CA SER A 19 -8.62 30.69 -12.61
C SER A 19 -8.82 29.19 -12.37
N ARG A 20 -10.08 28.76 -12.30
CA ARG A 20 -10.48 27.36 -12.48
C ARG A 20 -10.50 27.09 -13.98
N VAL A 21 -9.57 26.28 -14.47
CA VAL A 21 -9.75 25.61 -15.78
C VAL A 21 -10.74 24.48 -15.51
N ALA A 22 -11.97 24.62 -16.01
CA ALA A 22 -12.98 23.58 -15.95
C ALA A 22 -12.52 22.37 -16.81
N PRO A 23 -12.76 21.13 -16.37
CA PRO A 23 -12.58 19.96 -17.23
C PRO A 23 -13.54 20.04 -18.44
N PRO A 24 -13.15 19.56 -19.62
CA PRO A 24 -14.01 19.58 -20.79
C PRO A 24 -15.24 18.68 -20.60
N PRO A 25 -16.38 19.00 -21.25
CA PRO A 25 -17.62 18.24 -21.09
C PRO A 25 -17.48 16.85 -21.75
N VAL A 26 -17.78 15.80 -20.98
CA VAL A 26 -17.86 14.42 -21.45
C VAL A 26 -19.04 14.31 -22.42
N ARG A 27 -18.74 14.03 -23.70
CA ARG A 27 -19.76 13.71 -24.71
C ARG A 27 -20.00 12.20 -24.74
N SER A 28 -21.28 11.86 -24.60
CA SER A 28 -22.00 10.60 -24.82
C SER A 28 -21.34 9.50 -25.67
N ALA A 29 -21.43 8.27 -25.13
CA ALA A 29 -21.63 6.95 -25.75
C ALA A 29 -21.07 6.74 -27.18
N VAL A 30 -20.00 5.96 -27.29
CA VAL A 30 -19.50 5.41 -28.57
C VAL A 30 -19.17 3.92 -28.38
N ARG A 31 -19.81 3.06 -29.18
CA ARG A 31 -19.60 1.60 -29.23
C ARG A 31 -18.19 1.26 -29.76
N LEU A 32 -17.58 0.21 -29.20
CA LEU A 32 -16.37 -0.44 -29.72
C LEU A 32 -16.53 -0.78 -31.22
N ALA A 33 -15.53 -0.44 -32.03
CA ALA A 33 -15.38 -0.92 -33.40
C ALA A 33 -14.01 -1.59 -33.56
N ILE A 34 -14.03 -2.72 -34.26
CA ILE A 34 -13.01 -3.77 -34.38
C ILE A 34 -11.98 -3.41 -35.46
N VAL A 35 -10.69 -3.72 -35.23
CA VAL A 35 -9.70 -3.87 -36.31
C VAL A 35 -8.80 -5.07 -36.02
N GLU A 36 -8.79 -6.04 -36.94
CA GLU A 36 -7.95 -7.24 -36.89
C GLU A 36 -6.51 -6.90 -37.33
N THR A 37 -5.51 -7.21 -36.50
CA THR A 37 -4.14 -7.45 -36.99
C THR A 37 -3.50 -8.61 -36.22
N PRO A 38 -2.95 -9.63 -36.90
CA PRO A 38 -2.38 -10.82 -36.25
C PRO A 38 -0.96 -10.57 -35.71
N PRO A 39 -0.48 -11.39 -34.76
CA PRO A 39 0.88 -11.29 -34.21
C PRO A 39 1.98 -11.59 -35.25
N PRO A 40 3.21 -11.08 -35.04
CA PRO A 40 4.34 -11.35 -35.94
C PRO A 40 4.67 -12.84 -36.00
N ALA A 41 5.01 -13.32 -37.20
CA ALA A 41 5.21 -14.73 -37.51
C ALA A 41 6.36 -15.36 -36.69
N GLY A 42 6.06 -16.45 -35.99
CA GLY A 42 7.05 -17.29 -35.27
C GLY A 42 6.75 -17.54 -33.79
N PHE A 43 5.72 -16.92 -33.22
CA PHE A 43 5.29 -17.15 -31.84
C PHE A 43 3.99 -17.95 -31.81
N VAL A 44 4.03 -19.17 -31.26
CA VAL A 44 2.85 -20.00 -31.00
C VAL A 44 2.63 -19.97 -29.49
N TRP A 45 1.55 -19.34 -29.04
CA TRP A 45 1.05 -19.52 -27.68
C TRP A 45 0.42 -20.91 -27.61
N ALA A 46 0.83 -21.73 -26.64
CA ALA A 46 0.11 -22.98 -26.37
C ALA A 46 -1.24 -22.61 -25.77
N ASP A 47 -2.31 -23.01 -26.44
CA ASP A 47 -3.68 -22.93 -25.94
C ASP A 47 -3.75 -23.62 -24.57
N LEU A 48 -4.23 -22.90 -23.55
CA LEU A 48 -4.68 -23.50 -22.31
C LEU A 48 -6.03 -24.16 -22.60
N ASP A 49 -5.99 -25.40 -23.10
CA ASP A 49 -7.19 -26.20 -23.34
C ASP A 49 -7.82 -26.65 -22.01
N ASP A 50 -9.15 -26.51 -21.97
CA ASP A 50 -10.03 -26.99 -20.93
C ASP A 50 -10.01 -28.53 -20.84
N GLY A 51 -9.71 -29.05 -19.64
CA GLY A 51 -10.18 -30.35 -19.16
C GLY A 51 -9.53 -31.61 -19.75
N ALA A 52 -8.60 -32.22 -18.99
CA ALA A 52 -8.34 -33.65 -19.09
C ALA A 52 -8.05 -34.25 -17.72
N ALA A 53 -8.96 -35.12 -17.27
CA ALA A 53 -8.85 -35.93 -16.08
C ALA A 53 -7.58 -36.81 -16.11
N ALA A 54 -6.78 -36.73 -15.05
CA ALA A 54 -5.62 -37.60 -14.86
C ALA A 54 -6.07 -39.05 -14.57
N THR A 55 -5.84 -39.94 -15.52
CA THR A 55 -5.76 -41.39 -15.27
C THR A 55 -4.38 -41.75 -14.70
N PRO A 56 -4.28 -42.50 -13.59
CA PRO A 56 -2.98 -42.96 -13.10
C PRO A 56 -2.49 -44.20 -13.86
N ALA A 57 -1.19 -44.21 -14.14
CA ALA A 57 -0.47 -45.28 -14.82
C ALA A 57 -0.37 -46.57 -13.97
N ALA A 58 -0.39 -47.69 -14.69
CA ALA A 58 -0.39 -49.05 -14.18
C ALA A 58 0.95 -49.49 -13.56
N SER A 59 0.86 -50.25 -12.45
CA SER A 59 1.89 -51.18 -11.99
C SER A 59 1.26 -52.58 -11.80
N ALA A 60 1.95 -53.61 -12.26
CA ALA A 60 1.50 -55.02 -12.29
C ALA A 60 2.05 -55.82 -11.06
N PRO A 61 1.75 -57.12 -10.89
CA PRO A 61 0.74 -57.59 -9.92
C PRO A 61 1.30 -58.52 -8.82
N ALA A 62 0.54 -58.72 -7.73
CA ALA A 62 0.75 -59.83 -6.80
C ALA A 62 -0.58 -60.45 -6.31
N ALA A 63 -0.76 -61.71 -6.72
CA ALA A 63 -1.53 -62.86 -6.23
C ALA A 63 -2.66 -62.78 -5.15
N SER A 64 -3.78 -63.41 -5.54
CA SER A 64 -4.57 -64.47 -4.85
C SER A 64 -5.77 -64.17 -3.89
N ALA A 65 -6.98 -64.40 -4.46
CA ALA A 65 -8.11 -65.25 -3.97
C ALA A 65 -9.01 -64.80 -2.77
N PRO A 66 -10.23 -65.38 -2.57
CA PRO A 66 -11.45 -65.03 -3.30
C PRO A 66 -12.74 -64.79 -2.45
N ALA A 67 -13.71 -64.09 -3.08
CA ALA A 67 -15.19 -64.20 -3.04
C ALA A 67 -15.99 -64.59 -1.77
N ALA A 68 -17.04 -63.82 -1.46
CA ALA A 68 -18.43 -64.32 -1.27
C ALA A 68 -19.51 -63.20 -1.16
N SER A 69 -20.53 -63.32 -2.03
CA SER A 69 -21.99 -63.10 -1.88
C SER A 69 -22.62 -61.89 -1.14
N ALA A 70 -23.50 -61.19 -1.89
CA ALA A 70 -24.63 -60.32 -1.50
C ALA A 70 -25.77 -61.06 -0.75
N PRO A 71 -27.02 -60.54 -0.51
CA PRO A 71 -27.61 -59.22 -0.81
C PRO A 71 -28.60 -58.59 0.23
N ALA A 72 -28.97 -57.33 -0.07
CA ALA A 72 -30.23 -56.55 0.10
C ALA A 72 -31.40 -56.94 1.04
N ALA A 73 -32.01 -55.91 1.66
CA ALA A 73 -33.46 -55.73 1.93
C ALA A 73 -33.72 -54.30 2.47
N SER A 74 -34.32 -53.36 1.71
CA SER A 74 -35.76 -53.00 1.60
C SER A 74 -36.33 -52.09 2.70
N ALA A 75 -36.79 -50.90 2.30
CA ALA A 75 -37.60 -49.92 3.04
C ALA A 75 -39.03 -50.42 3.36
N PRO A 76 -39.87 -49.65 4.10
CA PRO A 76 -40.86 -48.83 3.38
C PRO A 76 -41.27 -47.49 4.06
N ALA A 77 -42.16 -46.79 3.36
CA ALA A 77 -42.54 -45.38 3.42
C ALA A 77 -43.64 -44.95 4.43
N ALA A 78 -43.78 -43.62 4.54
CA ALA A 78 -45.01 -42.82 4.41
C ALA A 78 -45.55 -42.09 5.67
N SER A 79 -45.60 -40.74 5.62
CA SER A 79 -46.85 -39.95 5.76
C SER A 79 -46.60 -38.43 5.71
N ALA A 80 -47.31 -37.73 4.83
CA ALA A 80 -47.68 -36.30 4.87
C ALA A 80 -49.24 -36.24 4.99
N PRO A 81 -49.97 -35.09 5.14
CA PRO A 81 -49.61 -33.69 4.85
C PRO A 81 -50.22 -32.59 5.78
N ALA A 82 -49.86 -31.31 5.58
CA ALA A 82 -50.76 -30.14 5.59
C ALA A 82 -49.98 -28.83 5.24
N ALA A 83 -50.64 -27.89 4.56
CA ALA A 83 -50.06 -26.80 3.78
C ALA A 83 -50.29 -25.38 4.35
N SER A 84 -49.40 -24.41 4.07
CA SER A 84 -49.74 -22.98 3.88
C SER A 84 -48.59 -22.11 3.30
N ALA A 85 -48.83 -21.54 2.10
CA ALA A 85 -48.42 -20.25 1.50
C ALA A 85 -46.93 -19.80 1.37
N PRO A 86 -46.56 -19.01 0.32
CA PRO A 86 -45.20 -18.98 -0.23
C PRO A 86 -44.35 -17.82 0.33
N ALA A 87 -43.12 -18.15 0.74
CA ALA A 87 -42.05 -17.17 0.99
C ALA A 87 -41.09 -17.16 -0.20
N ALA A 88 -40.64 -15.96 -0.57
CA ALA A 88 -39.73 -15.69 -1.67
C ALA A 88 -38.45 -16.54 -1.58
N SER A 89 -38.06 -17.12 -2.71
CA SER A 89 -36.85 -17.93 -2.86
C SER A 89 -35.60 -17.09 -2.66
N ALA A 90 -34.87 -17.35 -1.58
CA ALA A 90 -33.45 -17.01 -1.45
C ALA A 90 -32.63 -17.83 -2.47
N PRO A 91 -31.59 -17.25 -3.10
CA PRO A 91 -30.74 -18.00 -4.00
C PRO A 91 -29.92 -19.04 -3.23
N ALA A 92 -29.74 -20.20 -3.86
CA ALA A 92 -29.11 -21.38 -3.29
C ALA A 92 -27.65 -21.11 -2.88
N SER A 93 -27.31 -21.58 -1.68
CA SER A 93 -25.98 -21.59 -1.10
C SER A 93 -25.02 -22.43 -1.93
N ALA A 94 -23.99 -21.80 -2.49
CA ALA A 94 -22.75 -22.47 -2.90
C ALA A 94 -21.96 -22.82 -1.62
N ALA A 95 -22.35 -23.90 -0.96
CA ALA A 95 -21.63 -24.48 0.17
C ALA A 95 -21.41 -25.96 -0.13
N ASP A 96 -20.33 -26.25 -0.85
CA ASP A 96 -19.56 -27.51 -0.77
C ASP A 96 -18.46 -27.51 -1.83
N SER A 97 -17.45 -26.67 -1.60
CA SER A 97 -16.09 -26.93 -2.05
C SER A 97 -15.17 -26.36 -0.99
N ALA A 98 -14.67 -27.21 -0.10
CA ALA A 98 -13.56 -26.83 0.76
C ALA A 98 -12.44 -26.31 -0.18
N PRO A 99 -11.96 -25.07 0.00
CA PRO A 99 -10.91 -24.56 -0.86
C PRO A 99 -9.69 -25.48 -0.71
N ALA A 100 -9.15 -25.94 -1.84
CA ALA A 100 -7.85 -26.60 -1.85
C ALA A 100 -6.87 -25.72 -1.07
N SER A 101 -6.12 -26.29 -0.13
CA SER A 101 -5.18 -25.53 0.71
C SER A 101 -4.11 -24.92 -0.20
N ILE A 102 -4.29 -23.65 -0.57
CA ILE A 102 -3.21 -22.85 -1.14
C ILE A 102 -2.14 -22.79 -0.05
N SER A 103 -0.92 -23.22 -0.37
CA SER A 103 0.23 -23.07 0.51
C SER A 103 0.24 -21.64 1.05
N PRO A 104 0.41 -21.40 2.36
CA PRO A 104 0.49 -20.05 2.89
C PRO A 104 1.66 -19.25 2.28
N ILE A 105 2.58 -19.91 1.57
CA ILE A 105 3.60 -19.27 0.77
C ILE A 105 3.46 -19.65 -0.71
N GLY A 106 2.57 -18.96 -1.42
CA GLY A 106 2.50 -18.86 -2.89
C GLY A 106 2.54 -20.16 -3.70
N THR A 107 2.51 -20.02 -5.02
CA THR A 107 2.77 -21.14 -5.93
C THR A 107 4.26 -21.49 -5.91
N PRO A 108 4.65 -22.76 -5.65
CA PRO A 108 6.03 -23.20 -5.80
C PRO A 108 6.54 -22.90 -7.21
N PHE A 109 7.79 -22.46 -7.31
CA PHE A 109 8.47 -22.21 -8.59
C PHE A 109 9.79 -22.98 -8.64
N SER A 110 10.41 -23.04 -9.81
CA SER A 110 11.71 -23.70 -9.96
C SER A 110 12.78 -22.90 -9.22
N VAL A 111 13.39 -23.49 -8.20
CA VAL A 111 14.57 -22.92 -7.56
C VAL A 111 15.77 -23.39 -8.36
N GLY A 112 16.32 -22.49 -9.18
CA GLY A 112 17.53 -22.72 -9.96
C GLY A 112 18.76 -23.03 -9.08
N PRO A 113 19.88 -23.44 -9.67
CA PRO A 113 21.13 -23.57 -8.92
C PRO A 113 21.53 -22.20 -8.33
N PRO A 114 22.14 -22.15 -7.13
CA PRO A 114 22.69 -20.92 -6.58
C PRO A 114 23.64 -20.24 -7.56
N GLY A 115 23.50 -18.92 -7.74
CA GLY A 115 24.40 -18.12 -8.58
C GLY A 115 23.74 -17.46 -9.81
N PRO A 116 24.56 -16.84 -10.68
CA PRO A 116 24.05 -16.13 -11.86
C PRO A 116 23.56 -17.11 -12.92
N THR A 117 22.25 -17.17 -13.15
CA THR A 117 21.64 -18.12 -14.10
C THR A 117 21.13 -17.48 -15.39
N TRP A 118 20.99 -16.15 -15.46
CA TRP A 118 20.33 -15.52 -16.61
C TRP A 118 21.29 -15.14 -17.74
N SER A 119 21.09 -15.70 -18.93
CA SER A 119 21.83 -15.34 -20.15
C SER A 119 20.93 -14.99 -21.34
N GLY A 120 19.63 -14.82 -21.12
CA GLY A 120 18.62 -14.57 -22.16
C GLY A 120 18.41 -13.08 -22.48
N PRO A 121 17.28 -12.75 -23.15
CA PRO A 121 16.91 -11.36 -23.46
C PRO A 121 16.89 -10.45 -22.23
N THR A 122 17.16 -9.16 -22.44
CA THR A 122 17.15 -8.16 -21.37
C THR A 122 15.85 -7.37 -21.37
N GLY A 123 15.58 -6.58 -20.33
CA GLY A 123 14.39 -5.73 -20.30
C GLY A 123 14.31 -4.75 -21.47
N THR A 124 15.45 -4.29 -21.97
CA THR A 124 15.53 -3.45 -23.17
C THR A 124 15.19 -4.22 -24.44
N SER A 125 15.48 -5.53 -24.52
CA SER A 125 15.12 -6.38 -25.67
C SER A 125 13.60 -6.46 -25.92
N PHE A 126 12.77 -6.18 -24.91
CA PHE A 126 11.31 -6.19 -25.01
C PHE A 126 10.70 -4.82 -25.30
N LEU A 127 11.50 -3.76 -25.43
CA LEU A 127 11.01 -2.44 -25.79
C LEU A 127 10.82 -2.31 -27.30
N PRO A 128 9.73 -1.67 -27.76
CA PRO A 128 9.64 -1.20 -29.14
C PRO A 128 10.77 -0.25 -29.51
N GLU A 129 11.14 -0.21 -30.80
CA GLU A 129 12.24 0.63 -31.29
C GLU A 129 12.01 2.12 -30.97
N GLU A 130 10.78 2.60 -31.15
CA GLU A 130 10.37 3.95 -30.79
C GLU A 130 10.53 4.23 -29.28
N THR A 131 10.35 3.22 -28.44
CA THR A 131 10.53 3.34 -26.99
C THR A 131 12.00 3.38 -26.61
N VAL A 132 12.86 2.65 -27.32
CA VAL A 132 14.32 2.75 -27.16
C VAL A 132 14.78 4.16 -27.51
N VAL A 133 14.34 4.71 -28.64
CA VAL A 133 14.65 6.10 -29.03
C VAL A 133 14.16 7.11 -27.98
N ARG A 134 12.93 6.94 -27.45
CA ARG A 134 12.44 7.76 -26.33
C ARG A 134 13.31 7.64 -25.06
N ALA A 135 13.86 6.46 -24.79
CA ALA A 135 14.72 6.23 -23.63
C ALA A 135 16.12 6.85 -23.79
N GLU A 136 16.65 6.94 -25.02
CA GLU A 136 17.92 7.62 -25.33
C GLU A 136 17.86 9.12 -24.98
N ASP A 137 16.73 9.75 -25.28
CA ASP A 137 16.41 11.14 -24.89
C ASP A 137 15.84 11.28 -23.47
N GLY A 138 15.77 10.17 -22.74
CA GLY A 138 15.17 10.07 -21.43
C GLY A 138 15.98 10.70 -20.29
N ASN A 139 15.45 10.56 -19.08
CA ASN A 139 16.12 11.01 -17.86
C ASN A 139 17.39 10.19 -17.56
N PRO A 140 18.26 10.62 -16.61
CA PRO A 140 19.51 9.92 -16.32
C PRO A 140 19.38 8.42 -15.97
N ILE A 141 18.23 8.00 -15.41
CA ILE A 141 17.98 6.58 -15.10
C ILE A 141 17.73 5.79 -16.39
N GLU A 142 17.04 6.36 -17.38
CA GLU A 142 16.79 5.71 -18.67
C GLU A 142 18.09 5.47 -19.43
N LYS A 143 18.94 6.50 -19.50
CA LYS A 143 20.27 6.39 -20.09
C LYS A 143 21.12 5.32 -19.39
N ALA A 144 21.00 5.22 -18.07
CA ALA A 144 21.72 4.19 -17.31
C ALA A 144 21.18 2.77 -17.54
N LYS A 145 19.87 2.61 -17.76
CA LYS A 145 19.26 1.33 -18.17
C LYS A 145 19.73 0.91 -19.56
N LEU A 146 19.85 1.86 -20.50
CA LEU A 146 20.38 1.55 -21.84
C LEU A 146 21.87 1.22 -21.84
N ALA A 147 22.67 1.93 -21.03
CA ALA A 147 24.11 1.70 -20.96
C ALA A 147 24.48 0.31 -20.39
N LYS A 148 23.71 -0.17 -19.40
CA LYS A 148 23.76 -1.53 -18.86
C LYS A 148 22.38 -1.87 -18.32
N ASP A 149 21.75 -2.88 -18.92
CA ASP A 149 20.37 -3.23 -18.62
C ASP A 149 20.19 -3.63 -17.15
N ALA A 150 19.04 -3.25 -16.58
CA ALA A 150 18.75 -3.55 -15.18
C ALA A 150 18.63 -5.05 -14.88
N THR A 151 18.35 -5.88 -15.89
CA THR A 151 18.33 -7.34 -15.81
C THR A 151 19.70 -7.91 -15.43
N ALA A 152 20.80 -7.19 -15.71
CA ALA A 152 22.14 -7.60 -15.27
C ALA A 152 22.22 -7.74 -13.73
N ALA A 153 21.40 -6.99 -12.98
CA ALA A 153 21.37 -7.07 -11.53
C ALA A 153 21.02 -8.47 -11.00
N PHE A 154 20.31 -9.30 -11.77
CA PHE A 154 19.99 -10.68 -11.39
C PHE A 154 21.25 -11.54 -11.21
N ASN A 155 22.28 -11.28 -12.01
CA ASN A 155 23.56 -11.98 -11.94
C ASN A 155 24.59 -11.20 -11.11
N ASP A 156 24.65 -9.88 -11.31
CA ASP A 156 25.66 -9.02 -10.72
C ASP A 156 25.67 -9.09 -9.19
N VAL A 157 24.51 -9.26 -8.55
CA VAL A 157 24.43 -9.38 -7.08
C VAL A 157 25.24 -10.57 -6.56
N TYR A 158 25.21 -11.72 -7.24
CA TYR A 158 25.99 -12.90 -6.87
C TYR A 158 27.48 -12.67 -7.11
N THR A 159 27.82 -12.08 -8.26
CA THR A 159 29.21 -11.76 -8.61
C THR A 159 29.81 -10.80 -7.58
N PHE A 160 29.10 -9.72 -7.24
CA PHE A 160 29.57 -8.76 -6.26
C PHE A 160 29.65 -9.36 -4.85
N ALA A 161 28.64 -10.12 -4.43
CA ALA A 161 28.66 -10.74 -3.11
C ALA A 161 29.84 -11.70 -2.94
N ALA A 162 30.10 -12.55 -3.95
CA ALA A 162 31.22 -13.47 -3.95
C ALA A 162 32.58 -12.76 -3.93
N ALA A 163 32.76 -11.71 -4.76
CA ALA A 163 34.00 -10.95 -4.82
C ALA A 163 34.31 -10.20 -3.50
N VAL A 164 33.29 -9.63 -2.86
CA VAL A 164 33.45 -8.99 -1.54
C VAL A 164 33.76 -10.02 -0.46
N ARG A 165 33.07 -11.17 -0.42
CA ARG A 165 33.41 -12.27 0.53
C ARG A 165 34.84 -12.78 0.35
N ALA A 166 35.32 -12.84 -0.89
CA ALA A 166 36.68 -13.29 -1.21
C ALA A 166 37.76 -12.22 -0.91
N GLY A 167 37.37 -10.97 -0.61
CA GLY A 167 38.30 -9.86 -0.42
C GLY A 167 38.96 -9.39 -1.72
N GLU A 168 38.35 -9.70 -2.87
CA GLU A 168 38.83 -9.28 -4.20
C GLU A 168 38.43 -7.84 -4.53
N MET A 169 37.35 -7.36 -3.91
CA MET A 169 36.86 -5.98 -4.00
C MET A 169 36.16 -5.57 -2.70
N ASP A 170 36.10 -4.27 -2.43
CA ASP A 170 35.22 -3.71 -1.41
C ASP A 170 33.89 -3.25 -2.02
N TRP A 171 32.87 -3.00 -1.19
CA TRP A 171 31.58 -2.51 -1.68
C TRP A 171 31.72 -1.12 -2.34
N GLU A 172 32.71 -0.31 -1.92
CA GLU A 172 33.02 0.99 -2.53
C GLU A 172 33.49 0.88 -3.99
N ASP A 173 34.04 -0.26 -4.40
CA ASP A 173 34.54 -0.48 -5.75
C ASP A 173 33.42 -0.74 -6.77
N VAL A 174 32.21 -1.07 -6.29
CA VAL A 174 31.03 -1.27 -7.14
C VAL A 174 30.65 0.05 -7.82
N GLU A 175 30.41 -0.01 -9.13
CA GLU A 175 29.98 1.15 -9.92
C GLU A 175 28.77 1.85 -9.27
N LYS A 176 28.83 3.18 -9.15
CA LYS A 176 27.80 3.96 -8.44
C LYS A 176 26.39 3.69 -8.97
N MET A 177 26.23 3.47 -10.28
CA MET A 177 24.92 3.15 -10.87
C MET A 177 24.45 1.75 -10.53
N ASP A 178 25.32 0.75 -10.47
CA ASP A 178 24.96 -0.58 -9.97
C ASP A 178 24.52 -0.50 -8.51
N MET A 179 25.41 0.04 -7.66
CA MET A 179 25.23 0.18 -6.22
C MET A 179 23.94 0.93 -5.83
N ASN A 180 23.70 2.10 -6.44
CA ASN A 180 22.60 2.98 -6.04
C ASN A 180 21.37 2.89 -6.93
N THR A 181 21.41 2.15 -8.04
CA THR A 181 20.29 2.08 -8.99
C THR A 181 19.96 0.65 -9.40
N ARG A 182 20.86 -0.11 -10.04
CA ARG A 182 20.51 -1.42 -10.64
C ARG A 182 20.23 -2.48 -9.60
N LEU A 183 20.96 -2.52 -8.48
CA LEU A 183 20.69 -3.45 -7.37
C LEU A 183 19.26 -3.33 -6.78
N LYS A 184 18.55 -2.24 -7.05
CA LYS A 184 17.13 -2.11 -6.68
C LYS A 184 16.22 -3.09 -7.43
N TRP A 185 16.64 -3.65 -8.57
CA TRP A 185 15.90 -4.71 -9.27
C TRP A 185 15.94 -6.05 -8.54
N VAL A 186 16.93 -6.29 -7.68
CA VAL A 186 17.00 -7.45 -6.78
C VAL A 186 16.63 -7.07 -5.33
N GLY A 187 15.91 -5.95 -5.18
CA GLY A 187 15.38 -5.48 -3.91
C GLY A 187 16.39 -4.82 -2.97
N LEU A 188 17.66 -4.74 -3.33
CA LEU A 188 18.72 -4.08 -2.56
C LEU A 188 18.69 -2.57 -2.79
N VAL A 189 18.50 -1.82 -1.70
CA VAL A 189 18.46 -0.37 -1.73
C VAL A 189 19.53 0.18 -0.80
N HIS A 190 20.69 0.55 -1.37
CA HIS A 190 21.80 1.12 -0.62
C HIS A 190 21.37 2.36 0.18
N ARG A 191 21.83 2.46 1.42
CA ARG A 191 21.48 3.52 2.39
C ARG A 191 22.62 4.54 2.55
N ASP A 192 23.24 4.90 1.43
CA ASP A 192 24.39 5.82 1.29
C ASP A 192 24.49 6.97 2.29
N LYS A 193 23.40 7.71 2.54
CA LYS A 193 23.41 8.91 3.40
C LYS A 193 23.23 8.64 4.89
N ARG A 194 22.75 7.47 5.28
CA ARG A 194 22.37 7.16 6.67
C ARG A 194 23.23 6.06 7.25
N THR A 195 23.44 5.00 6.48
CA THR A 195 24.24 3.82 6.85
C THR A 195 25.01 3.34 5.62
N PRO A 196 26.13 4.00 5.25
CA PRO A 196 26.95 3.64 4.09
C PRO A 196 27.37 2.15 4.12
N GLY A 197 27.45 1.50 2.97
CA GLY A 197 27.77 0.07 2.84
C GLY A 197 26.65 -0.89 3.29
N ARG A 198 25.55 -0.35 3.82
CA ARG A 198 24.38 -1.13 4.27
C ARG A 198 23.20 -0.93 3.33
N PHE A 199 22.42 -1.99 3.18
CA PHE A 199 21.24 -2.04 2.33
C PHE A 199 19.98 -2.24 3.17
N MET A 200 18.89 -1.66 2.67
CA MET A 200 17.58 -2.22 2.93
C MET A 200 17.29 -3.23 1.82
N MET A 201 16.91 -4.46 2.16
CA MET A 201 16.36 -5.42 1.19
C MET A 201 14.85 -5.43 1.29
N ARG A 202 14.16 -5.21 0.17
CA ARG A 202 12.69 -5.28 0.09
C ARG A 202 12.26 -6.55 -0.62
N LEU A 203 11.28 -7.24 -0.03
CA LEU A 203 10.77 -8.50 -0.52
C LEU A 203 9.57 -8.31 -1.48
N ARG A 204 8.96 -9.41 -1.89
CA ARG A 204 7.62 -9.48 -2.48
C ARG A 204 6.81 -10.53 -1.74
N LEU A 205 5.72 -10.08 -1.13
CA LEU A 205 4.77 -10.88 -0.37
C LEU A 205 3.37 -10.56 -0.94
N PRO A 206 2.93 -11.25 -2.01
CA PRO A 206 1.60 -11.02 -2.57
C PRO A 206 0.53 -11.19 -1.49
N ASN A 207 -0.43 -10.28 -1.44
CA ASN A 207 -1.51 -10.27 -0.43
C ASN A 207 -1.00 -10.18 1.03
N GLY A 208 0.30 -9.90 1.24
CA GLY A 208 0.91 -9.84 2.56
C GLY A 208 0.92 -11.16 3.34
N VAL A 209 0.80 -12.31 2.66
CA VAL A 209 0.80 -13.62 3.31
C VAL A 209 2.24 -14.16 3.39
N THR A 210 2.59 -14.75 4.53
CA THR A 210 3.87 -15.41 4.81
C THR A 210 3.65 -16.42 5.94
N ASN A 211 4.72 -16.98 6.49
CA ASN A 211 4.62 -17.95 7.58
C ASN A 211 5.74 -17.82 8.63
N ALA A 212 5.65 -18.66 9.66
CA ALA A 212 6.58 -18.71 10.78
C ALA A 212 8.03 -18.99 10.35
N ASP A 213 8.28 -19.95 9.45
CA ASP A 213 9.63 -20.25 8.94
C ASP A 213 10.25 -19.03 8.23
N SER A 214 9.46 -18.35 7.39
CA SER A 214 9.91 -17.12 6.73
C SER A 214 10.20 -16.00 7.73
N PHE A 215 9.37 -15.83 8.76
CA PHE A 215 9.61 -14.84 9.82
C PHE A 215 10.89 -15.11 10.61
N ARG A 216 11.21 -16.38 10.90
CA ARG A 216 12.49 -16.76 11.50
C ARG A 216 13.66 -16.45 10.58
N PHE A 217 13.53 -16.79 9.31
CA PHE A 217 14.54 -16.46 8.30
C PHE A 217 14.78 -14.94 8.18
N TYR A 218 13.73 -14.12 8.25
CA TYR A 218 13.89 -12.66 8.29
C TYR A 218 14.67 -12.19 9.51
N ALA A 219 14.41 -12.80 10.67
CA ALA A 219 15.09 -12.49 11.93
C ALA A 219 16.58 -12.87 11.85
N ASP A 220 16.87 -14.07 11.36
CA ASP A 220 18.23 -14.59 11.17
C ASP A 220 19.02 -13.74 10.17
N SER A 221 18.35 -13.22 9.13
CA SER A 221 18.98 -12.38 8.10
C SER A 221 19.44 -11.00 8.61
N VAL A 222 18.88 -10.50 9.72
CA VAL A 222 19.21 -9.18 10.25
C VAL A 222 19.92 -9.22 11.60
N GLU A 223 19.81 -10.32 12.35
CA GLU A 223 20.46 -10.50 13.66
C GLU A 223 21.96 -10.20 13.68
N PRO A 224 22.76 -10.58 12.67
CA PRO A 224 24.19 -10.25 12.64
C PRO A 224 24.51 -8.75 12.64
N HIS A 225 23.54 -7.88 12.39
CA HIS A 225 23.74 -6.44 12.30
C HIS A 225 23.41 -5.69 13.60
N GLY A 226 23.05 -6.41 14.66
CA GLY A 226 22.72 -5.83 15.95
C GLY A 226 21.40 -5.04 15.97
N PRO A 227 20.93 -4.61 17.15
CA PRO A 227 19.59 -4.06 17.33
C PRO A 227 19.37 -2.68 16.70
N ASP A 228 20.44 -1.91 16.47
CA ASP A 228 20.33 -0.54 15.93
C ASP A 228 20.17 -0.51 14.40
N LEU A 229 20.74 -1.50 13.70
CA LEU A 229 20.74 -1.59 12.23
C LEU A 229 19.92 -2.78 11.72
N GLY A 230 20.01 -3.92 12.40
CA GLY A 230 19.36 -5.18 12.08
C GLY A 230 17.92 -5.23 12.58
N VAL A 231 17.02 -4.61 11.82
CA VAL A 231 15.58 -4.57 12.13
C VAL A 231 14.73 -4.97 10.93
N ILE A 232 13.51 -5.42 11.21
CA ILE A 232 12.51 -5.78 10.22
C ILE A 232 11.40 -4.73 10.25
N ASP A 233 11.02 -4.21 9.08
CA ASP A 233 9.89 -3.28 8.97
C ASP A 233 8.79 -3.83 8.06
N ILE A 234 7.56 -3.88 8.59
CA ILE A 234 6.34 -4.03 7.80
C ILE A 234 6.03 -2.69 7.12
N THR A 235 5.67 -2.74 5.84
CA THR A 235 5.50 -1.56 4.98
C THR A 235 4.05 -1.25 4.68
N THR A 236 3.79 -0.04 4.17
CA THR A 236 2.48 0.44 3.71
C THR A 236 1.92 -0.26 2.45
N ARG A 237 2.51 -1.39 2.08
CA ARG A 237 2.05 -2.29 1.02
C ARG A 237 2.10 -3.74 1.50
N GLN A 238 1.85 -3.96 2.80
CA GLN A 238 1.80 -5.28 3.46
C GLN A 238 2.98 -6.19 3.04
N ASN A 239 4.18 -5.67 3.20
CA ASN A 239 5.42 -6.30 2.72
C ASN A 239 6.52 -6.09 3.76
N ILE A 240 7.61 -6.84 3.66
CA ILE A 240 8.76 -6.82 4.57
C ILE A 240 9.93 -6.06 3.96
N GLN A 241 10.64 -5.33 4.82
CA GLN A 241 11.97 -4.78 4.57
C GLN A 241 12.95 -5.25 5.64
N LEU A 242 14.03 -5.90 5.21
CA LEU A 242 15.18 -6.25 6.04
C LEU A 242 16.18 -5.09 6.02
N ARG A 243 16.84 -4.80 7.15
CA ARG A 243 17.82 -3.72 7.26
C ARG A 243 19.14 -4.21 7.84
N GLY A 244 20.19 -3.44 7.58
CA GLY A 244 21.56 -3.77 7.99
C GLY A 244 22.29 -4.67 6.99
N VAL A 245 21.59 -5.14 5.96
CA VAL A 245 22.10 -6.11 4.98
C VAL A 245 23.40 -5.61 4.35
N GLN A 246 24.41 -6.46 4.29
CA GLN A 246 25.67 -6.20 3.59
C GLN A 246 25.64 -6.81 2.19
N LEU A 247 26.54 -6.36 1.31
CA LEU A 247 26.55 -6.83 -0.08
C LEU A 247 26.96 -8.30 -0.16
N GLU A 248 27.94 -8.70 0.66
CA GLU A 248 28.55 -10.03 0.73
C GLU A 248 27.66 -11.14 1.29
N GLN A 249 26.43 -10.83 1.68
CA GLN A 249 25.44 -11.81 2.15
C GLN A 249 24.13 -11.74 1.33
N ALA A 250 24.06 -10.87 0.33
CA ALA A 250 22.79 -10.57 -0.33
C ALA A 250 22.27 -11.74 -1.18
N ASP A 251 23.17 -12.46 -1.84
CA ASP A 251 22.88 -13.67 -2.59
C ASP A 251 22.36 -14.80 -1.71
N GLU A 252 23.00 -15.06 -0.57
CA GLU A 252 22.55 -16.07 0.39
C GLU A 252 21.13 -15.77 0.90
N ILE A 253 20.81 -14.48 1.13
CA ILE A 253 19.45 -14.08 1.50
C ILE A 253 18.48 -14.31 0.33
N ILE A 254 18.87 -13.99 -0.91
CA ILE A 254 18.03 -14.21 -2.10
C ILE A 254 17.73 -15.70 -2.28
N ASP A 255 18.74 -16.58 -2.21
CA ASP A 255 18.57 -18.03 -2.31
C ASP A 255 17.70 -18.57 -1.17
N GLY A 256 17.90 -18.07 0.05
CA GLY A 256 17.10 -18.44 1.21
C GLY A 256 15.62 -18.02 1.10
N LEU A 257 15.33 -16.91 0.42
CA LEU A 257 13.96 -16.51 0.06
C LEU A 257 13.39 -17.43 -1.02
N HIS A 258 14.18 -17.74 -2.07
CA HIS A 258 13.70 -18.57 -3.18
C HIS A 258 13.36 -19.99 -2.73
N ALA A 259 14.20 -20.57 -1.85
CA ALA A 259 13.95 -21.86 -1.20
C ALA A 259 12.64 -21.89 -0.40
N ARG A 260 12.13 -20.73 -0.01
CA ARG A 260 10.87 -20.55 0.72
C ARG A 260 9.72 -20.07 -0.17
N GLY A 261 9.86 -20.10 -1.49
CA GLY A 261 8.80 -19.63 -2.39
C GLY A 261 8.64 -18.09 -2.43
N GLN A 262 9.61 -17.33 -1.92
CA GLN A 262 9.60 -15.86 -1.93
C GLN A 262 10.72 -15.28 -2.80
N THR A 263 10.65 -13.98 -3.08
CA THR A 263 11.71 -13.27 -3.81
C THR A 263 11.80 -11.80 -3.41
N SER A 264 12.96 -11.18 -3.63
CA SER A 264 13.17 -9.73 -3.53
C SER A 264 13.15 -9.01 -4.87
N PHE A 265 13.09 -9.77 -5.99
CA PHE A 265 13.25 -9.22 -7.32
C PHE A 265 12.09 -8.29 -7.69
N HIS A 266 12.31 -7.32 -8.57
CA HIS A 266 11.33 -6.33 -9.02
C HIS A 266 10.64 -5.52 -7.90
N SER A 267 11.23 -5.37 -6.71
CA SER A 267 10.54 -4.73 -5.58
C SER A 267 10.75 -3.21 -5.46
N ALA A 268 11.73 -2.64 -6.19
CA ALA A 268 12.11 -1.23 -6.08
C ALA A 268 12.40 -0.56 -7.44
N LEU A 269 12.60 0.77 -7.38
CA LEU A 269 12.75 1.66 -8.53
C LEU A 269 11.63 1.57 -9.58
N ASP A 270 11.95 1.35 -10.85
CA ASP A 270 11.06 1.39 -12.02
C ASP A 270 10.53 0.00 -12.32
N ASN A 271 9.84 -0.57 -11.33
CA ASN A 271 9.23 -1.90 -11.36
C ASN A 271 7.80 -1.84 -10.82
N VAL A 272 7.01 -2.86 -11.17
CA VAL A 272 5.72 -3.15 -10.53
C VAL A 272 5.97 -3.56 -9.09
N ARG A 273 5.28 -2.94 -8.13
CA ARG A 273 5.49 -3.14 -6.69
C ARG A 273 4.71 -4.34 -6.17
N ASN A 274 4.74 -4.53 -4.85
CA ASN A 274 4.00 -5.60 -4.18
C ASN A 274 2.51 -5.55 -4.55
N MET A 275 1.94 -6.73 -4.79
CA MET A 275 0.50 -6.92 -5.04
C MET A 275 -0.21 -6.82 -3.71
N VAL A 276 -1.01 -5.77 -3.53
CA VAL A 276 -1.76 -5.54 -2.29
C VAL A 276 -3.14 -6.16 -2.45
N GLY A 277 -3.55 -6.96 -1.48
CA GLY A 277 -4.86 -7.61 -1.41
C GLY A 277 -5.55 -7.34 -0.07
N SER A 278 -6.69 -7.99 0.16
CA SER A 278 -7.35 -7.97 1.47
C SER A 278 -6.53 -8.77 2.49
N PRO A 279 -6.15 -8.18 3.64
CA PRO A 279 -5.50 -8.95 4.71
C PRO A 279 -6.44 -10.00 5.32
N LEU A 280 -7.75 -9.87 5.10
CA LEU A 280 -8.77 -10.79 5.61
C LEU A 280 -9.26 -11.79 4.55
N ALA A 281 -8.53 -11.94 3.44
CA ALA A 281 -8.93 -12.79 2.33
C ALA A 281 -9.19 -14.26 2.75
N GLY A 282 -10.37 -14.81 2.44
CA GLY A 282 -10.81 -16.15 2.81
C GLY A 282 -11.23 -16.33 4.27
N ILE A 283 -11.18 -15.28 5.11
CA ILE A 283 -11.43 -15.36 6.56
C ILE A 283 -12.35 -14.23 7.09
N ASP A 284 -13.02 -13.50 6.20
CA ASP A 284 -13.92 -12.40 6.54
C ASP A 284 -15.36 -12.73 6.17
N CYS A 285 -16.30 -12.34 7.02
CA CYS A 285 -17.73 -12.54 6.76
C CYS A 285 -18.31 -11.52 5.76
N LEU A 286 -17.59 -10.42 5.50
CA LEU A 286 -17.97 -9.38 4.54
C LEU A 286 -17.18 -9.48 3.22
N GLU A 287 -16.43 -10.57 3.03
CA GLU A 287 -15.70 -10.83 1.80
C GLU A 287 -16.66 -11.06 0.62
N MET A 288 -16.36 -10.42 -0.49
CA MET A 288 -17.00 -10.65 -1.79
C MET A 288 -16.14 -11.57 -2.67
N VAL A 289 -14.82 -11.40 -2.61
CA VAL A 289 -13.85 -12.16 -3.41
C VAL A 289 -12.57 -12.38 -2.61
N ASP A 290 -12.10 -13.63 -2.58
CA ASP A 290 -10.77 -13.96 -2.06
C ASP A 290 -9.68 -13.40 -2.99
N THR A 291 -8.89 -12.46 -2.49
CA THR A 291 -7.88 -11.74 -3.27
C THR A 291 -6.56 -12.49 -3.43
N ARG A 292 -6.33 -13.57 -2.68
CA ARG A 292 -5.04 -14.30 -2.68
C ARG A 292 -4.70 -14.87 -4.07
N PRO A 293 -5.60 -15.58 -4.78
CA PRO A 293 -5.31 -16.14 -6.10
C PRO A 293 -4.94 -15.05 -7.14
N PHE A 294 -5.61 -13.90 -7.08
CA PHE A 294 -5.32 -12.76 -7.96
C PHE A 294 -3.94 -12.18 -7.66
N CYS A 295 -3.65 -11.91 -6.39
CA CYS A 295 -2.36 -11.33 -5.99
C CYS A 295 -1.18 -12.26 -6.30
N GLU A 296 -1.34 -13.58 -6.17
CA GLU A 296 -0.34 -14.58 -6.55
C GLU A 296 -0.12 -14.60 -8.07
N ALA A 297 -1.18 -14.76 -8.87
CA ALA A 297 -1.07 -14.80 -10.33
C ALA A 297 -0.47 -13.51 -10.90
N LEU A 298 -0.86 -12.35 -10.36
CA LEU A 298 -0.29 -11.06 -10.74
C LEU A 298 1.17 -10.93 -10.30
N ASN A 299 1.56 -11.50 -9.15
CA ASN A 299 2.96 -11.54 -8.75
C ASN A 299 3.80 -12.44 -9.67
N ASP A 300 3.25 -13.57 -10.09
CA ASP A 300 3.91 -14.49 -11.02
C ASP A 300 4.04 -13.86 -12.41
N LEU A 301 3.02 -13.15 -12.91
CA LEU A 301 3.14 -12.34 -14.12
C LEU A 301 4.39 -11.44 -14.10
N ILE A 302 4.67 -10.79 -12.96
CA ILE A 302 5.78 -9.84 -12.83
C ILE A 302 7.13 -10.50 -12.61
N THR A 303 7.17 -11.63 -11.92
CA THR A 303 8.44 -12.13 -11.37
C THR A 303 8.81 -13.52 -11.84
N LEU A 304 7.86 -14.33 -12.28
CA LEU A 304 8.13 -15.66 -12.81
C LEU A 304 8.59 -15.52 -14.26
N ASN A 305 9.76 -16.05 -14.55
CA ASN A 305 10.22 -16.22 -15.91
C ASN A 305 9.60 -17.50 -16.48
N GLN A 306 8.78 -17.37 -17.51
CA GLN A 306 8.06 -18.50 -18.09
C GLN A 306 8.98 -19.50 -18.80
N GLU A 307 10.17 -19.07 -19.26
CA GLU A 307 11.12 -19.95 -19.95
C GLU A 307 11.91 -20.82 -18.97
N THR A 308 12.35 -20.24 -17.85
CA THR A 308 13.20 -20.95 -16.86
C THR A 308 12.40 -21.54 -15.71
N GLY A 309 11.18 -21.03 -15.46
CA GLY A 309 10.40 -21.35 -14.26
C GLY A 309 10.96 -20.72 -12.97
N GLU A 310 11.98 -19.86 -13.06
CA GLU A 310 12.67 -19.21 -11.93
C GLU A 310 12.16 -17.77 -11.72
N ARG A 311 12.54 -17.14 -10.60
CA ARG A 311 12.26 -15.71 -10.35
C ARG A 311 13.25 -14.80 -11.07
N GLY A 312 12.74 -13.75 -11.70
CA GLY A 312 13.51 -12.80 -12.51
C GLY A 312 12.97 -12.74 -13.94
N ASN A 313 11.94 -11.92 -14.15
CA ASN A 313 11.28 -11.80 -15.44
C ASN A 313 11.75 -10.53 -16.17
N PRO A 314 12.59 -10.65 -17.20
CA PRO A 314 13.13 -9.50 -17.93
C PRO A 314 12.05 -8.68 -18.64
N VAL A 315 10.89 -9.26 -19.00
CA VAL A 315 9.81 -8.59 -19.75
C VAL A 315 9.35 -7.30 -19.08
N TRP A 316 9.36 -7.29 -17.74
CA TRP A 316 8.90 -6.19 -16.91
C TRP A 316 10.04 -5.43 -16.21
N SER A 317 11.30 -5.70 -16.59
CA SER A 317 12.49 -5.05 -16.01
C SER A 317 12.73 -3.63 -16.51
N ASN A 318 12.02 -3.13 -17.53
CA ASN A 318 12.27 -1.79 -18.08
C ASN A 318 11.00 -0.93 -18.19
N MET A 319 10.37 -0.67 -17.04
CA MET A 319 9.24 0.28 -16.96
C MET A 319 9.74 1.75 -16.92
N PRO A 320 8.94 2.74 -17.34
CA PRO A 320 9.29 4.15 -17.21
C PRO A 320 9.38 4.62 -15.75
N ARG A 321 8.56 4.01 -14.88
CA ARG A 321 8.48 4.37 -13.45
C ARG A 321 7.87 3.25 -12.62
N LYS A 322 7.81 3.47 -11.30
CA LYS A 322 7.12 2.57 -10.37
C LYS A 322 5.65 2.39 -10.74
N PHE A 323 5.12 1.21 -10.51
CA PHE A 323 3.73 0.86 -10.78
C PHE A 323 3.14 0.05 -9.63
N ASN A 324 2.01 0.44 -9.09
CA ASN A 324 1.37 -0.15 -7.92
C ASN A 324 0.06 -0.84 -8.32
N VAL A 325 -0.19 -2.04 -7.84
CA VAL A 325 -1.42 -2.81 -8.09
C VAL A 325 -2.08 -3.16 -6.76
N ALA A 326 -3.40 -3.02 -6.68
CA ALA A 326 -4.21 -3.40 -5.53
C ALA A 326 -5.50 -4.11 -5.95
N VAL A 327 -5.83 -5.20 -5.25
CA VAL A 327 -7.04 -5.99 -5.43
C VAL A 327 -7.84 -5.90 -4.12
N SER A 328 -9.01 -5.28 -4.13
CA SER A 328 -9.88 -5.29 -2.94
C SER A 328 -10.79 -6.51 -2.93
N GLY A 329 -11.04 -7.07 -1.75
CA GLY A 329 -11.91 -8.24 -1.55
C GLY A 329 -13.29 -7.91 -1.00
N SER A 330 -13.51 -6.68 -0.53
CA SER A 330 -14.77 -6.21 0.05
C SER A 330 -14.99 -4.71 -0.22
N ARG A 331 -16.14 -4.18 0.24
CA ARG A 331 -16.46 -2.75 0.22
C ARG A 331 -15.58 -1.92 1.16
N ASP A 332 -14.84 -2.53 2.10
CA ASP A 332 -13.92 -1.82 2.99
C ASP A 332 -12.72 -1.20 2.26
N ASP A 333 -12.34 -1.75 1.10
CA ASP A 333 -11.16 -1.33 0.33
C ASP A 333 -9.86 -1.26 1.16
N PHE A 334 -9.58 -2.28 2.01
CA PHE A 334 -8.32 -2.37 2.77
C PHE A 334 -7.06 -2.34 1.89
N ALA A 335 -7.20 -2.62 0.60
CA ALA A 335 -6.10 -2.56 -0.38
C ALA A 335 -5.81 -1.13 -0.88
N HIS A 336 -6.67 -0.16 -0.54
CA HIS A 336 -6.62 1.25 -0.98
C HIS A 336 -6.56 1.39 -2.50
N THR A 337 -7.46 0.74 -3.22
CA THR A 337 -7.50 0.71 -4.70
C THR A 337 -7.43 2.11 -5.33
N HIS A 338 -8.05 3.11 -4.70
CA HIS A 338 -8.08 4.50 -5.15
C HIS A 338 -6.69 5.17 -5.23
N ILE A 339 -5.63 4.67 -4.59
CA ILE A 339 -4.26 5.24 -4.64
C ILE A 339 -3.23 4.33 -5.35
N ASN A 340 -3.69 3.36 -6.13
CA ASN A 340 -2.85 2.44 -6.89
C ASN A 340 -2.91 2.74 -8.40
N ASP A 341 -1.86 2.37 -9.16
CA ASP A 341 -1.85 2.56 -10.61
C ASP A 341 -2.91 1.64 -11.28
N ILE A 342 -3.17 0.45 -10.73
CA ILE A 342 -4.37 -0.36 -11.00
C ILE A 342 -5.06 -0.68 -9.67
N GLY A 343 -6.36 -0.44 -9.60
CA GLY A 343 -7.25 -0.89 -8.54
C GLY A 343 -8.39 -1.76 -9.06
N PHE A 344 -8.53 -2.97 -8.50
CA PHE A 344 -9.68 -3.86 -8.73
C PHE A 344 -10.67 -3.69 -7.58
N GLN A 345 -11.82 -3.05 -7.84
CA GLN A 345 -12.85 -2.74 -6.84
C GLN A 345 -14.00 -3.73 -6.93
N PRO A 346 -14.24 -4.58 -5.90
CA PRO A 346 -15.23 -5.63 -5.98
C PRO A 346 -16.63 -5.04 -6.11
N CYS A 347 -17.39 -5.53 -7.09
CA CYS A 347 -18.71 -5.03 -7.42
C CYS A 347 -19.56 -6.15 -8.04
N VAL A 348 -20.80 -6.29 -7.57
CA VAL A 348 -21.76 -7.23 -8.13
C VAL A 348 -22.33 -6.64 -9.42
N HIS A 349 -22.39 -7.45 -10.46
CA HIS A 349 -23.01 -7.10 -11.72
C HIS A 349 -24.52 -6.92 -11.57
N ALA A 350 -25.05 -5.77 -11.98
CA ALA A 350 -26.42 -5.37 -11.68
C ALA A 350 -27.48 -6.29 -12.32
N THR A 351 -27.18 -6.88 -13.48
CA THR A 351 -28.11 -7.77 -14.19
C THR A 351 -27.86 -9.26 -13.98
N SER A 352 -26.61 -9.74 -14.06
CA SER A 352 -26.29 -11.17 -13.89
C SER A 352 -26.21 -11.60 -12.42
N GLY A 353 -25.96 -10.67 -11.49
CA GLY A 353 -25.71 -10.98 -10.08
C GLY A 353 -24.33 -11.59 -9.82
N GLU A 354 -23.47 -11.67 -10.83
CA GLU A 354 -22.11 -12.20 -10.71
C GLU A 354 -21.19 -11.21 -10.00
N VAL A 355 -20.27 -11.70 -9.16
CA VAL A 355 -19.27 -10.85 -8.52
C VAL A 355 -18.11 -10.61 -9.48
N GLY A 356 -17.69 -9.35 -9.59
CA GLY A 356 -16.53 -8.96 -10.38
C GLY A 356 -15.85 -7.71 -9.84
N PHE A 357 -15.14 -7.00 -10.71
CA PHE A 357 -14.39 -5.81 -10.37
C PHE A 357 -14.70 -4.65 -11.30
N ASN A 358 -15.07 -3.51 -10.73
CA ASN A 358 -14.89 -2.23 -11.41
C ASN A 358 -13.39 -1.87 -11.41
N ILE A 359 -12.91 -1.29 -12.51
CA ILE A 359 -11.49 -0.97 -12.69
C ILE A 359 -11.24 0.52 -12.55
N VAL A 360 -10.28 0.88 -11.69
CA VAL A 360 -9.80 2.26 -11.52
C VAL A 360 -8.30 2.33 -11.80
N LEU A 361 -7.84 3.38 -12.47
CA LEU A 361 -6.43 3.53 -12.89
C LEU A 361 -5.78 4.84 -12.47
N GLY A 362 -4.46 4.78 -12.27
CA GLY A 362 -3.58 5.94 -12.21
C GLY A 362 -3.39 6.55 -10.83
N GLY A 363 -4.03 6.05 -9.78
CA GLY A 363 -3.87 6.55 -8.42
C GLY A 363 -2.41 6.57 -7.98
N TYR A 364 -1.96 7.71 -7.42
CA TYR A 364 -0.61 7.82 -6.94
C TYR A 364 -0.31 8.99 -6.00
N MET A 365 0.74 8.80 -5.19
CA MET A 365 1.36 9.86 -4.39
C MET A 365 2.79 10.16 -4.85
N SER A 366 3.11 11.46 -4.93
CA SER A 366 4.45 11.99 -5.23
C SER A 366 4.64 13.38 -4.64
N THR A 367 5.87 13.89 -4.71
CA THR A 367 6.20 15.25 -4.25
C THR A 367 5.48 16.37 -5.01
N LYS A 368 5.16 16.15 -6.29
CA LYS A 368 4.63 17.18 -7.20
C LYS A 368 3.10 17.16 -7.26
N ARG A 369 2.54 15.96 -7.27
CA ARG A 369 1.10 15.73 -7.40
C ARG A 369 0.73 14.43 -6.69
N VAL A 370 -0.39 14.50 -5.99
CA VAL A 370 -1.15 13.36 -5.50
C VAL A 370 -2.43 13.31 -6.35
N ALA A 371 -2.82 12.11 -6.76
CA ALA A 371 -4.03 11.90 -7.53
C ALA A 371 -4.69 10.59 -7.10
N GLU A 372 -6.01 10.62 -7.01
CA GLU A 372 -6.83 9.42 -6.91
C GLU A 372 -6.93 8.74 -8.29
N SER A 373 -7.27 7.47 -8.26
CA SER A 373 -7.51 6.67 -9.46
C SER A 373 -8.79 7.15 -10.16
N VAL A 374 -8.78 7.08 -11.48
CA VAL A 374 -9.93 7.44 -12.32
C VAL A 374 -10.65 6.17 -12.72
N ASP A 375 -11.98 6.21 -12.68
CA ASP A 375 -12.84 5.14 -13.17
C ASP A 375 -12.65 4.88 -14.67
N MET A 376 -12.51 3.62 -15.04
CA MET A 376 -12.31 3.20 -16.43
C MET A 376 -13.60 2.92 -17.18
N ASP A 377 -14.77 3.13 -16.58
CA ASP A 377 -16.05 2.72 -17.17
C ASP A 377 -16.01 1.24 -17.63
N LEU A 378 -15.33 0.40 -16.84
CA LEU A 378 -15.06 -1.01 -17.12
C LEU A 378 -15.37 -1.85 -15.89
N TRP A 379 -16.07 -2.96 -16.11
CA TRP A 379 -16.25 -4.05 -15.18
C TRP A 379 -15.72 -5.35 -15.79
N MET A 380 -15.18 -6.24 -14.97
CA MET A 380 -14.79 -7.59 -15.36
C MET A 380 -15.26 -8.61 -14.32
N PRO A 381 -15.57 -9.86 -14.70
CA PRO A 381 -15.87 -10.91 -13.74
C PRO A 381 -14.65 -11.15 -12.83
N ALA A 382 -14.89 -11.71 -11.64
CA ALA A 382 -13.83 -12.07 -10.70
C ALA A 382 -13.11 -13.34 -11.16
N ASP A 383 -12.46 -13.27 -12.32
CA ASP A 383 -11.70 -14.32 -12.98
C ASP A 383 -10.20 -13.96 -12.99
N VAL A 384 -9.37 -14.87 -12.49
CA VAL A 384 -7.92 -14.65 -12.34
C VAL A 384 -7.25 -14.46 -13.70
N ALA A 385 -7.63 -15.26 -14.71
CA ALA A 385 -7.06 -15.16 -16.05
C ALA A 385 -7.36 -13.79 -16.67
N THR A 386 -8.61 -13.33 -16.58
CA THR A 386 -9.00 -11.98 -17.03
C THR A 386 -8.22 -10.87 -16.32
N ALA A 387 -7.94 -11.01 -15.03
CA ALA A 387 -7.17 -10.01 -14.27
C ALA A 387 -5.71 -9.94 -14.74
N VAL A 388 -5.11 -11.10 -15.05
CA VAL A 388 -3.75 -11.20 -15.60
C VAL A 388 -3.68 -10.61 -17.01
N GLU A 389 -4.66 -10.91 -17.87
CA GLU A 389 -4.75 -10.37 -19.24
C GLU A 389 -4.87 -8.84 -19.22
N LEU A 390 -5.83 -8.31 -18.44
CA LEU A 390 -6.02 -6.86 -18.27
C LEU A 390 -4.74 -6.18 -17.79
N THR A 391 -4.12 -6.74 -16.74
CA THR A 391 -2.89 -6.18 -16.17
C THR A 391 -1.75 -6.22 -17.19
N THR A 392 -1.62 -7.30 -17.96
CA THR A 392 -0.62 -7.45 -19.02
C THR A 392 -0.79 -6.37 -20.09
N ALA A 393 -2.02 -6.14 -20.54
CA ALA A 393 -2.32 -5.10 -21.53
C ALA A 393 -1.95 -3.70 -21.02
N ILE A 394 -2.36 -3.36 -19.80
CA ILE A 394 -2.07 -2.07 -19.17
C ILE A 394 -0.56 -1.87 -18.99
N LEU A 395 0.14 -2.89 -18.47
CA LEU A 395 1.58 -2.81 -18.25
C LEU A 395 2.35 -2.69 -19.56
N ARG A 396 1.92 -3.39 -20.62
CA ARG A 396 2.53 -3.26 -21.94
C ARG A 396 2.38 -1.84 -22.48
N VAL A 397 1.18 -1.26 -22.42
CA VAL A 397 0.94 0.13 -22.81
C VAL A 397 1.80 1.09 -21.98
N PHE A 398 1.85 0.90 -20.67
CA PHE A 398 2.69 1.74 -19.80
C PHE A 398 4.18 1.61 -20.11
N ARG A 399 4.67 0.39 -20.35
CA ARG A 399 6.07 0.12 -20.72
C ARG A 399 6.44 0.76 -22.05
N ASP A 400 5.57 0.58 -23.03
CA ASP A 400 5.84 0.95 -24.41
C ASP A 400 5.67 2.46 -24.58
N GLU A 401 4.58 3.07 -24.10
CA GLU A 401 4.22 4.47 -24.40
C GLU A 401 4.47 5.49 -23.28
N GLY A 402 4.79 5.05 -22.06
CA GLY A 402 4.92 5.96 -20.92
C GLY A 402 6.07 6.97 -21.05
N ASP A 403 5.89 8.18 -20.49
CA ASP A 403 6.91 9.24 -20.51
C ASP A 403 8.18 8.82 -19.74
N ARG A 404 9.32 8.94 -20.43
CA ARG A 404 10.67 8.60 -19.94
C ARG A 404 11.55 9.83 -19.69
N LYS A 405 11.09 11.04 -20.05
CA LYS A 405 11.87 12.29 -19.99
C LYS A 405 11.79 12.97 -18.63
N ASP A 406 10.58 13.25 -18.12
CA ASP A 406 10.41 13.84 -16.79
C ASP A 406 9.99 12.77 -15.78
N ARG A 407 10.91 12.44 -14.86
CA ARG A 407 10.66 11.42 -13.82
C ARG A 407 9.50 11.78 -12.88
N GLN A 408 9.11 13.05 -12.76
CA GLN A 408 7.93 13.48 -12.01
C GLN A 408 6.62 13.30 -12.79
N LYS A 409 6.70 13.08 -14.11
CA LYS A 409 5.57 12.81 -15.01
C LYS A 409 5.56 11.38 -15.58
N GLY A 410 6.52 10.52 -15.26
CA GLY A 410 6.55 9.14 -15.75
C GLY A 410 5.55 8.15 -15.11
N ARG A 411 4.54 8.59 -14.35
CA ARG A 411 3.54 7.70 -13.70
C ARG A 411 2.34 7.47 -14.61
N LEU A 412 1.62 6.36 -14.43
CA LEU A 412 0.52 5.95 -15.32
C LEU A 412 -0.50 7.08 -15.57
N MET A 413 -0.88 7.84 -14.53
CA MET A 413 -1.84 8.96 -14.66
C MET A 413 -1.47 10.04 -15.69
N TRP A 414 -0.21 10.17 -16.05
CA TRP A 414 0.24 11.14 -17.06
C TRP A 414 0.17 10.58 -18.48
N LEU A 415 0.12 9.26 -18.62
CA LEU A 415 -0.25 8.60 -19.85
C LEU A 415 -1.77 8.74 -19.96
N ILE A 416 -2.25 9.37 -21.03
CA ILE A 416 -3.65 9.76 -21.16
C ILE A 416 -4.49 8.47 -21.15
N ILE A 417 -5.33 8.31 -20.14
CA ILE A 417 -6.25 7.17 -19.98
C ILE A 417 -7.16 7.05 -21.22
N ASP A 418 -7.54 8.17 -21.85
CA ASP A 418 -8.31 8.19 -23.11
C ASP A 418 -7.51 7.63 -24.31
N GLU A 419 -6.18 7.76 -24.33
CA GLU A 419 -5.34 7.17 -25.38
C GLU A 419 -5.22 5.65 -25.22
N MET A 420 -5.30 5.12 -23.99
CA MET A 420 -5.35 3.67 -23.75
C MET A 420 -6.53 3.01 -24.49
N ARG A 421 -7.68 3.68 -24.57
CA ARG A 421 -8.84 3.25 -25.36
C ARG A 421 -8.60 3.32 -26.86
N SER A 422 -7.70 4.21 -27.32
CA SER A 422 -7.40 4.45 -28.73
C SER A 422 -6.37 3.50 -29.34
N TYR A 423 -5.56 2.82 -28.52
CA TYR A 423 -4.47 1.95 -29.01
C TYR A 423 -4.96 0.61 -29.59
N GLY A 424 -6.24 0.27 -29.47
CA GLY A 424 -6.85 -0.88 -30.17
C GLY A 424 -6.20 -2.23 -29.84
N ARG A 425 -5.56 -2.38 -28.67
CA ARG A 425 -4.83 -3.60 -28.27
C ARG A 425 -5.62 -4.50 -27.32
N GLY A 426 -6.90 -4.72 -27.63
CA GLY A 426 -7.76 -5.83 -27.16
C GLY A 426 -7.83 -6.12 -25.64
N LEU A 427 -9.00 -5.89 -25.05
CA LEU A 427 -9.58 -6.83 -24.08
C LEU A 427 -10.69 -7.55 -24.84
N GLU A 428 -10.37 -8.69 -25.44
CA GLU A 428 -11.33 -9.44 -26.24
C GLU A 428 -12.20 -10.28 -25.29
N ALA A 429 -13.50 -9.94 -25.25
CA ALA A 429 -14.63 -10.79 -24.86
C ALA A 429 -15.08 -10.93 -23.38
N LYS A 430 -14.33 -10.52 -22.35
CA LYS A 430 -14.74 -10.77 -20.94
C LYS A 430 -15.12 -9.56 -20.09
N CYS A 431 -15.10 -8.34 -20.63
CA CYS A 431 -15.42 -7.15 -19.85
C CYS A 431 -16.75 -6.50 -20.28
N ASP A 432 -17.44 -5.89 -19.33
CA ASP A 432 -18.65 -5.09 -19.54
C ASP A 432 -18.41 -3.63 -19.11
N VAL A 433 -19.40 -2.76 -19.29
CA VAL A 433 -19.42 -1.40 -18.75
C VAL A 433 -19.39 -1.43 -17.23
N GLN A 434 -18.88 -0.34 -16.65
CA GLN A 434 -18.81 -0.21 -15.20
C GLN A 434 -20.18 -0.40 -14.55
N GLN A 435 -20.19 -1.19 -13.48
CA GLN A 435 -21.40 -1.47 -12.73
C GLN A 435 -21.64 -0.36 -11.70
N PRO A 436 -22.91 -0.02 -11.41
CA PRO A 436 -23.25 1.03 -10.46
C PRO A 436 -22.66 0.68 -9.08
N ARG A 437 -22.07 1.69 -8.42
CA ARG A 437 -21.61 1.51 -7.04
C ARG A 437 -22.82 1.23 -6.13
N PRO A 438 -22.66 0.38 -5.11
CA PRO A 438 -23.64 0.24 -4.04
C PRO A 438 -24.07 1.61 -3.48
N THR A 439 -25.35 1.74 -3.14
CA THR A 439 -25.92 2.99 -2.58
C THR A 439 -26.43 2.80 -1.16
N GLU A 440 -26.57 1.55 -0.73
CA GLU A 440 -26.91 1.17 0.61
C GLU A 440 -25.75 1.44 1.56
N PRO A 441 -26.02 1.90 2.80
CA PRO A 441 -24.99 2.11 3.80
C PRO A 441 -24.14 0.86 4.00
N PHE A 442 -22.83 1.05 4.06
CA PHE A 442 -21.88 0.01 4.46
C PHE A 442 -21.14 0.48 5.69
N GLU A 443 -21.40 -0.21 6.80
CA GLU A 443 -20.70 0.01 8.05
C GLU A 443 -20.16 -1.33 8.53
N ARG A 444 -18.83 -1.42 8.68
CA ARG A 444 -18.23 -2.49 9.47
C ARG A 444 -18.41 -2.14 10.94
N ALA A 445 -18.70 -3.16 11.76
CA ALA A 445 -18.88 -2.99 13.20
C ALA A 445 -17.63 -2.41 13.92
N ALA A 446 -16.45 -2.52 13.31
CA ALA A 446 -15.20 -1.91 13.75
C ALA A 446 -14.75 -0.85 12.73
N ALA A 447 -14.17 0.26 13.21
CA ALA A 447 -13.83 1.39 12.36
C ALA A 447 -12.67 1.07 11.38
N PRO A 448 -12.59 1.78 10.24
CA PRO A 448 -11.48 1.64 9.29
C PRO A 448 -10.13 1.85 9.98
N GLY A 449 -9.19 0.91 9.84
CA GLY A 449 -7.83 1.00 10.41
C GLY A 449 -7.52 0.01 11.53
N THR A 450 -8.48 -0.32 12.42
CA THR A 450 -8.33 -1.38 13.43
C THR A 450 -9.24 -2.57 13.22
N ALA A 451 -10.09 -2.57 12.19
CA ALA A 451 -11.06 -3.64 11.90
C ALA A 451 -10.46 -5.07 11.94
N TYR A 452 -9.15 -5.18 11.77
CA TYR A 452 -8.42 -6.43 11.90
C TYR A 452 -7.70 -6.67 13.23
N LEU A 453 -7.41 -5.64 14.05
CA LEU A 453 -6.80 -5.76 15.39
C LEU A 453 -7.82 -6.29 16.41
N GLY A 454 -7.37 -7.09 17.37
CA GLY A 454 -8.29 -7.75 18.30
C GLY A 454 -8.60 -9.19 17.91
N VAL A 455 -9.49 -9.83 18.67
CA VAL A 455 -10.00 -11.17 18.36
C VAL A 455 -11.33 -11.04 17.63
N HIS A 456 -11.46 -11.69 16.48
CA HIS A 456 -12.67 -11.65 15.66
C HIS A 456 -13.05 -13.04 15.18
N PRO A 457 -14.36 -13.34 15.04
CA PRO A 457 -14.81 -14.58 14.42
C PRO A 457 -14.42 -14.63 12.93
N GLN A 458 -14.17 -15.84 12.46
CA GLN A 458 -14.10 -16.17 11.04
C GLN A 458 -15.44 -16.78 10.58
N PRO A 459 -15.73 -16.81 9.26
CA PRO A 459 -16.89 -17.53 8.75
C PRO A 459 -16.80 -19.05 8.95
N GLN A 460 -15.58 -19.60 9.07
CA GLN A 460 -15.35 -20.99 9.41
C GLN A 460 -15.68 -21.26 10.90
N GLU A 461 -16.52 -22.27 11.14
CA GLU A 461 -17.00 -22.59 12.49
C GLU A 461 -15.85 -22.91 13.45
N GLY A 462 -15.91 -22.32 14.65
CA GLY A 462 -14.91 -22.54 15.71
C GLY A 462 -13.55 -21.88 15.47
N LEU A 463 -13.38 -21.10 14.40
CA LEU A 463 -12.15 -20.36 14.11
C LEU A 463 -12.29 -18.86 14.36
N LYS A 464 -11.19 -18.28 14.84
CA LYS A 464 -11.01 -16.85 15.07
C LYS A 464 -9.76 -16.36 14.32
N ARG A 465 -9.72 -15.06 14.06
CA ARG A 465 -8.52 -14.34 13.67
C ARG A 465 -8.10 -13.40 14.79
N VAL A 466 -6.80 -13.25 15.00
CA VAL A 466 -6.23 -12.38 16.03
C VAL A 466 -5.28 -11.38 15.38
N GLY A 467 -5.67 -10.11 15.34
CA GLY A 467 -4.80 -9.04 14.89
C GLY A 467 -3.93 -8.51 16.02
N ILE A 468 -2.64 -8.39 15.72
CA ILE A 468 -1.59 -7.99 16.64
C ILE A 468 -1.00 -6.67 16.13
N HIS A 469 -1.04 -5.67 17.00
CA HIS A 469 -0.40 -4.39 16.73
C HIS A 469 1.11 -4.53 16.74
N VAL A 470 1.76 -4.01 15.70
CA VAL A 470 3.20 -3.84 15.63
C VAL A 470 3.47 -2.34 15.61
N PRO A 471 3.98 -1.74 16.70
CA PRO A 471 4.19 -0.30 16.76
C PRO A 471 5.00 0.20 15.59
N VAL A 472 4.38 1.10 14.82
CA VAL A 472 4.91 1.70 13.59
C VAL A 472 5.48 0.67 12.59
N GLY A 473 5.02 -0.59 12.64
CA GLY A 473 5.48 -1.69 11.82
C GLY A 473 6.93 -2.13 12.04
N ARG A 474 7.56 -1.79 13.17
CA ARG A 474 8.95 -2.20 13.45
C ARG A 474 9.03 -3.40 14.38
N LEU A 475 9.77 -4.43 13.94
CA LEU A 475 10.08 -5.62 14.70
C LEU A 475 11.59 -5.71 14.96
N SER A 476 11.94 -5.98 16.20
CA SER A 476 13.24 -6.57 16.56
C SER A 476 13.30 -8.04 16.16
N VAL A 477 14.51 -8.62 16.16
CA VAL A 477 14.73 -10.06 15.96
C VAL A 477 13.89 -10.90 16.94
N ALA A 478 13.88 -10.51 18.22
CA ALA A 478 13.12 -11.22 19.25
C ALA A 478 11.61 -11.17 19.02
N GLU A 479 11.07 -10.01 18.62
CA GLU A 479 9.64 -9.87 18.32
C GLU A 479 9.24 -10.63 17.05
N ALA A 480 10.09 -10.65 16.02
CA ALA A 480 9.84 -11.43 14.82
C ALA A 480 9.81 -12.94 15.12
N ARG A 481 10.76 -13.44 15.93
CA ARG A 481 10.75 -14.84 16.40
C ARG A 481 9.55 -15.13 17.29
N ALA A 482 9.18 -14.22 18.18
CA ALA A 482 7.99 -14.37 19.02
C ALA A 482 6.71 -14.51 18.18
N ILE A 483 6.54 -13.69 17.14
CA ILE A 483 5.39 -13.81 16.22
C ILE A 483 5.42 -15.17 15.49
N ALA A 484 6.60 -15.63 15.05
CA ALA A 484 6.74 -16.96 14.43
C ALA A 484 6.35 -18.09 15.39
N ASP A 485 6.78 -18.03 16.65
CA ASP A 485 6.45 -19.03 17.66
C ASP A 485 4.96 -19.05 17.99
N LEU A 486 4.31 -17.87 18.03
CA LEU A 486 2.85 -17.79 18.16
C LEU A 486 2.13 -18.42 16.96
N ALA A 487 2.60 -18.13 15.74
CA ALA A 487 2.01 -18.69 14.53
C ALA A 487 2.13 -20.21 14.50
N ASP A 488 3.32 -20.79 14.73
CA ASP A 488 3.48 -22.26 14.75
C ASP A 488 2.64 -22.95 15.83
N LYS A 489 2.46 -22.29 16.98
CA LYS A 489 1.73 -22.89 18.10
C LYS A 489 0.22 -22.85 17.91
N TYR A 490 -0.31 -21.78 17.32
CA TYR A 490 -1.75 -21.48 17.34
C TYR A 490 -2.40 -21.45 15.95
N VAL A 491 -1.61 -21.47 14.86
CA VAL A 491 -2.09 -21.31 13.48
C VAL A 491 -1.62 -22.50 12.63
N PRO A 492 -2.52 -23.16 11.88
CA PRO A 492 -2.14 -24.16 10.89
C PRO A 492 -1.09 -23.63 9.91
N ASP A 493 -0.07 -24.45 9.63
CA ASP A 493 1.06 -24.13 8.73
C ASP A 493 1.84 -22.85 9.09
N GLY A 494 1.64 -22.33 10.30
CA GLY A 494 2.28 -21.12 10.81
C GLY A 494 1.95 -19.87 9.98
N GLU A 495 0.77 -19.78 9.35
CA GLU A 495 0.38 -18.65 8.50
C GLU A 495 0.40 -17.31 9.28
N ILE A 496 0.98 -16.28 8.66
CA ILE A 496 1.05 -14.91 9.17
C ILE A 496 0.65 -13.95 8.06
N ARG A 497 -0.22 -12.99 8.36
CA ARG A 497 -0.64 -11.96 7.38
C ARG A 497 -0.23 -10.57 7.81
N LEU A 498 0.17 -9.74 6.85
CA LEU A 498 0.59 -8.37 7.03
C LEU A 498 -0.48 -7.40 6.54
N THR A 499 -0.62 -6.24 7.20
CA THR A 499 -1.56 -5.19 6.80
C THR A 499 -0.85 -3.96 6.23
N VAL A 500 -1.58 -3.10 5.52
CA VAL A 500 -1.03 -1.85 4.96
C VAL A 500 -0.81 -0.79 6.05
N GLU A 501 -1.48 -0.90 7.20
CA GLU A 501 -1.16 -0.11 8.39
C GLU A 501 -0.07 -0.76 9.25
N GLN A 502 0.66 -1.72 8.66
CA GLN A 502 1.91 -2.25 9.18
C GLN A 502 1.77 -3.17 10.41
N ASN A 503 0.64 -3.86 10.53
CA ASN A 503 0.35 -4.79 11.61
C ASN A 503 0.38 -6.25 11.13
N VAL A 504 0.18 -7.18 12.07
CA VAL A 504 0.14 -8.63 11.83
C VAL A 504 -1.24 -9.20 12.16
N ILE A 505 -1.67 -10.24 11.45
CA ILE A 505 -2.83 -11.06 11.77
C ILE A 505 -2.40 -12.52 11.83
N LEU A 506 -2.79 -13.20 12.91
CA LEU A 506 -2.78 -14.65 13.03
C LEU A 506 -4.17 -15.19 12.65
N PRO A 507 -4.33 -15.80 11.47
CA PRO A 507 -5.60 -16.38 11.05
C PRO A 507 -5.82 -17.76 11.68
N ASN A 508 -7.03 -18.30 11.56
CA ASN A 508 -7.34 -19.72 11.76
C ASN A 508 -6.99 -20.25 13.16
N VAL A 509 -7.00 -19.37 14.16
CA VAL A 509 -6.81 -19.73 15.57
C VAL A 509 -8.08 -20.39 16.07
N LYS A 510 -8.00 -21.57 16.68
CA LYS A 510 -9.18 -22.21 17.28
C LYS A 510 -9.73 -21.36 18.41
N GLU A 511 -11.05 -21.26 18.50
CA GLU A 511 -11.73 -20.46 19.53
C GLU A 511 -11.32 -20.87 20.96
N GLU A 512 -11.13 -22.16 21.20
CA GLU A 512 -10.67 -22.72 22.48
C GLU A 512 -9.23 -22.33 22.86
N ASP A 513 -8.39 -22.01 21.87
CA ASP A 513 -6.98 -21.66 22.08
C ASP A 513 -6.77 -20.15 22.30
N VAL A 514 -7.77 -19.32 21.99
CA VAL A 514 -7.66 -17.85 22.12
C VAL A 514 -7.25 -17.40 23.53
N PRO A 515 -7.83 -17.91 24.63
CA PRO A 515 -7.39 -17.52 25.97
C PRO A 515 -5.92 -17.84 26.24
N ALA A 516 -5.41 -18.97 25.72
CA ALA A 516 -4.01 -19.36 25.87
C ALA A 516 -3.09 -18.45 25.04
N LEU A 517 -3.47 -18.15 23.79
CA LEU A 517 -2.75 -17.21 22.92
C LEU A 517 -2.65 -15.82 23.58
N LEU A 518 -3.75 -15.27 24.09
CA LEU A 518 -3.75 -13.96 24.74
C LEU A 518 -2.93 -13.92 26.04
N ALA A 519 -2.71 -15.08 26.67
CA ALA A 519 -1.88 -15.22 27.85
C ALA A 519 -0.38 -15.43 27.54
N GLU A 520 0.03 -15.42 26.27
CA GLU A 520 1.45 -15.55 25.90
C GLU A 520 2.25 -14.31 26.28
N PRO A 521 3.45 -14.44 26.89
CA PRO A 521 4.29 -13.29 27.28
C PRO A 521 4.57 -12.31 26.14
N ALA A 522 4.57 -12.80 24.90
CA ALA A 522 4.72 -11.99 23.71
C ALA A 522 3.59 -10.97 23.51
N LEU A 523 2.40 -11.14 24.09
CA LEU A 523 1.22 -10.28 23.87
C LEU A 523 0.74 -9.50 25.11
N HIS A 524 1.31 -9.75 26.29
CA HIS A 524 0.88 -9.12 27.54
C HIS A 524 2.04 -8.54 28.35
N GLY A 525 1.77 -8.06 29.58
CA GLY A 525 2.79 -7.53 30.48
C GLY A 525 3.42 -6.26 29.93
N ASP A 526 4.74 -6.26 29.72
CA ASP A 526 5.52 -5.15 29.15
C ASP A 526 5.73 -5.25 27.63
N SER A 527 5.14 -6.25 26.96
CA SER A 527 5.28 -6.41 25.52
C SER A 527 4.80 -5.17 24.75
N ARG A 528 5.46 -4.86 23.64
CA ARG A 528 5.01 -3.86 22.67
C ARG A 528 3.94 -4.40 21.72
N LEU A 529 3.90 -5.71 21.51
CA LEU A 529 2.92 -6.37 20.64
C LEU A 529 1.61 -6.51 21.43
N ARG A 530 0.57 -5.81 20.98
CA ARG A 530 -0.72 -5.76 21.70
C ARG A 530 -1.86 -6.13 20.77
N VAL A 531 -2.81 -6.91 21.28
CA VAL A 531 -4.06 -7.22 20.57
C VAL A 531 -5.07 -6.06 20.70
N SER A 532 -4.93 -5.23 21.74
CA SER A 532 -5.79 -4.04 21.97
C SER A 532 -4.93 -2.82 22.37
N PRO A 533 -4.31 -2.12 21.40
CA PRO A 533 -3.40 -0.99 21.66
C PRO A 533 -4.12 0.34 21.98
N GLY A 534 -5.44 0.43 21.77
CA GLY A 534 -6.23 1.65 21.91
C GLY A 534 -6.42 2.42 20.59
N ASN A 535 -7.33 3.40 20.63
CA ASN A 535 -7.91 4.05 19.44
C ASN A 535 -6.97 5.06 18.74
N ILE A 536 -5.81 5.37 19.33
CA ILE A 536 -4.80 6.26 18.74
C ILE A 536 -3.56 5.46 18.36
N VAL A 537 -2.98 4.74 19.32
CA VAL A 537 -1.74 3.97 19.10
C VAL A 537 -1.93 2.86 18.07
N GLY A 538 -3.08 2.17 18.10
CA GLY A 538 -3.38 1.09 17.15
C GLY A 538 -3.49 1.52 15.70
N ASN A 539 -3.74 2.81 15.45
CA ASN A 539 -4.04 3.38 14.14
C ASN A 539 -2.87 4.19 13.56
N LEU A 540 -1.67 3.95 14.10
CA LEU A 540 -0.47 4.68 13.74
C LEU A 540 0.24 4.02 12.55
N VAL A 541 0.44 4.78 11.48
CA VAL A 541 1.28 4.39 10.34
C VAL A 541 2.47 5.32 10.26
N SER A 542 3.67 4.77 10.04
CA SER A 542 4.87 5.59 9.88
C SER A 542 5.80 5.03 8.81
N CYS A 543 6.26 5.93 7.93
CA CYS A 543 7.32 5.60 6.99
C CYS A 543 8.67 5.34 7.71
N THR A 544 9.70 4.94 6.97
CA THR A 544 11.03 4.67 7.53
C THR A 544 11.67 5.84 8.29
N GLY A 545 11.43 7.09 7.86
CA GLY A 545 12.02 8.28 8.50
C GLY A 545 13.54 8.43 8.32
N ALA A 546 14.10 9.46 8.93
CA ALA A 546 15.51 9.83 8.83
C ALA A 546 16.48 8.83 9.48
N GLN A 547 15.98 7.88 10.27
CA GLN A 547 16.81 6.80 10.83
C GLN A 547 17.55 6.03 9.72
N PHE A 548 16.85 5.66 8.63
CA PHE A 548 17.46 4.92 7.51
C PHE A 548 17.23 5.55 6.13
N CYS A 549 16.27 6.47 5.96
CA CYS A 549 15.98 7.06 4.66
C CYS A 549 16.83 8.32 4.39
N GLY A 550 17.62 8.30 3.31
CA GLY A 550 18.39 9.46 2.84
C GLY A 550 17.56 10.59 2.21
N LEU A 551 16.24 10.41 2.05
CA LEU A 551 15.31 11.44 1.56
C LEU A 551 14.49 12.09 2.67
N ALA A 552 14.44 11.46 3.85
CA ALA A 552 13.64 11.96 4.96
C ALA A 552 14.30 13.19 5.60
N MET A 553 13.47 14.20 5.88
CA MET A 553 13.88 15.43 6.55
C MET A 553 13.81 15.31 8.08
N ILE A 554 12.98 14.41 8.60
CA ILE A 554 12.79 14.18 10.04
C ILE A 554 12.85 12.69 10.38
N GLU A 555 13.16 12.38 11.64
CA GLU A 555 12.87 11.07 12.24
C GLU A 555 11.35 10.91 12.37
N THR A 556 10.82 9.71 12.11
CA THR A 556 9.37 9.46 12.13
C THR A 556 8.94 8.30 13.00
N LYS A 557 9.66 7.17 13.06
CA LYS A 557 9.14 5.96 13.71
C LYS A 557 9.13 6.12 15.22
N ASN A 558 10.24 6.56 15.80
CA ASN A 558 10.37 6.73 17.25
C ASN A 558 9.51 7.91 17.72
N ASN A 559 9.52 9.01 16.98
CA ASN A 559 8.65 10.17 17.26
C ASN A 559 7.16 9.79 17.20
N ALA A 560 6.72 9.08 16.16
CA ALA A 560 5.33 8.68 16.01
C ALA A 560 4.87 7.79 17.18
N GLU A 561 5.67 6.80 17.57
CA GLU A 561 5.33 5.91 18.69
C GLU A 561 5.28 6.67 20.03
N ALA A 562 6.28 7.51 20.32
CA ALA A 562 6.34 8.26 21.58
C ALA A 562 5.19 9.27 21.69
N ILE A 563 4.95 10.05 20.65
CA ILE A 563 3.92 11.09 20.63
C ILE A 563 2.53 10.47 20.67
N ALA A 564 2.27 9.38 19.93
CA ALA A 564 0.96 8.72 19.97
C ALA A 564 0.64 8.15 21.37
N LYS A 565 1.63 7.58 22.07
CA LYS A 565 1.47 7.12 23.45
C LYS A 565 1.13 8.28 24.38
N GLU A 566 1.82 9.41 24.25
CA GLU A 566 1.56 10.59 25.08
C GLU A 566 0.19 11.21 24.80
N VAL A 567 -0.22 11.30 23.54
CA VAL A 567 -1.57 11.78 23.18
C VAL A 567 -2.63 10.84 23.75
N GLN A 568 -2.51 9.52 23.58
CA GLN A 568 -3.47 8.55 24.12
C GLN A 568 -3.55 8.55 25.65
N GLN A 569 -2.47 8.91 26.34
CA GLN A 569 -2.51 9.10 27.80
C GLN A 569 -3.31 10.34 28.20
N ARG A 570 -3.40 11.36 27.34
CA ARG A 570 -4.02 12.66 27.65
C ARG A 570 -5.47 12.78 27.23
N VAL A 571 -5.92 12.04 26.20
CA VAL A 571 -7.25 12.16 25.62
C VAL A 571 -7.94 10.80 25.46
N ASP A 572 -9.21 10.74 25.85
CA ASP A 572 -10.09 9.63 25.52
C ASP A 572 -10.88 9.93 24.25
N VAL A 573 -10.97 8.97 23.33
CA VAL A 573 -11.74 9.10 22.09
C VAL A 573 -12.42 7.77 21.81
N SER A 574 -13.72 7.81 21.52
CA SER A 574 -14.56 6.60 21.37
C SER A 574 -14.38 5.90 20.02
N ARG A 575 -13.83 6.60 19.04
CA ARG A 575 -13.55 6.11 17.69
C ARG A 575 -12.06 6.00 17.41
N ASP A 576 -11.72 5.17 16.44
CA ASP A 576 -10.37 5.13 15.89
C ASP A 576 -10.01 6.44 15.18
N VAL A 577 -8.79 6.91 15.42
CA VAL A 577 -8.19 8.09 14.79
C VAL A 577 -6.91 7.67 14.08
N ARG A 578 -6.94 7.63 12.75
CA ARG A 578 -5.79 7.23 11.92
C ARG A 578 -4.78 8.36 11.84
N ILE A 579 -3.63 8.14 12.47
CA ILE A 579 -2.51 9.08 12.45
C ILE A 579 -1.43 8.52 11.55
N HIS A 580 -1.04 9.27 10.53
CA HIS A 580 -0.04 8.82 9.57
C HIS A 580 1.15 9.76 9.54
N TRP A 581 2.36 9.20 9.56
CA TRP A 581 3.62 9.93 9.54
C TRP A 581 4.42 9.66 8.27
N THR A 582 4.89 10.72 7.62
CA THR A 582 5.87 10.64 6.53
C THR A 582 7.01 11.63 6.75
N GLY A 583 8.25 11.20 6.52
CA GLY A 583 9.43 12.05 6.77
C GLY A 583 9.73 13.06 5.66
N CYS A 584 9.03 12.99 4.52
CA CYS A 584 9.19 13.90 3.39
C CYS A 584 7.97 13.88 2.44
N PRO A 585 7.88 14.82 1.47
CA PRO A 585 6.79 14.92 0.48
C PRO A 585 6.60 13.73 -0.46
N ASN A 586 7.47 12.70 -0.42
CA ASN A 586 7.19 11.46 -1.16
C ASN A 586 5.95 10.72 -0.62
N SER A 587 5.52 11.03 0.60
CA SER A 587 4.32 10.50 1.26
C SER A 587 4.23 8.97 1.28
N CYS A 588 5.35 8.29 1.61
CA CYS A 588 5.33 6.83 1.73
C CYS A 588 4.42 6.34 2.87
N GLY A 589 4.19 7.18 3.89
CA GLY A 589 3.23 6.96 4.97
C GLY A 589 1.81 7.43 4.67
N GLN A 590 1.51 7.87 3.43
CA GLN A 590 0.15 8.16 2.96
C GLN A 590 -0.63 9.21 3.77
N VAL A 591 0.02 10.30 4.18
CA VAL A 591 -0.59 11.29 5.08
C VAL A 591 -1.85 11.97 4.54
N GLN A 592 -2.03 11.99 3.22
CA GLN A 592 -3.24 12.54 2.58
C GLN A 592 -4.48 11.65 2.78
N ALA A 593 -4.28 10.37 3.11
CA ALA A 593 -5.37 9.41 3.31
C ALA A 593 -5.76 9.25 4.79
N ALA A 594 -5.14 10.03 5.69
CA ALA A 594 -5.28 9.88 7.13
C ALA A 594 -6.23 10.90 7.75
N ASP A 595 -6.85 10.52 8.87
CA ASP A 595 -7.63 11.44 9.69
C ASP A 595 -6.74 12.61 10.14
N ILE A 596 -5.53 12.27 10.60
CA ILE A 596 -4.44 13.21 10.91
C ILE A 596 -3.16 12.77 10.20
N GLY A 597 -2.78 13.49 9.16
CA GLY A 597 -1.55 13.29 8.41
C GLY A 597 -0.42 14.23 8.85
N LEU A 598 0.77 13.68 9.08
CA LEU A 598 1.94 14.40 9.61
C LEU A 598 3.13 14.27 8.66
N MET A 599 3.37 15.32 7.88
CA MET A 599 4.45 15.37 6.89
C MET A 599 5.63 16.17 7.38
N GLY A 600 6.80 15.53 7.47
CA GLY A 600 8.05 16.19 7.80
C GLY A 600 8.37 17.38 6.91
N GLY A 601 8.78 18.49 7.53
CA GLY A 601 9.15 19.73 6.89
C GLY A 601 9.74 20.73 7.88
N PRO A 602 10.12 21.93 7.43
CA PRO A 602 10.57 22.97 8.34
C PRO A 602 9.40 23.58 9.12
N ALA A 603 9.56 23.76 10.43
CA ALA A 603 8.75 24.62 11.28
C ALA A 603 9.58 25.82 11.76
N LYS A 604 8.96 26.77 12.46
CA LYS A 604 9.64 27.93 13.03
C LYS A 604 9.38 28.01 14.52
N LYS A 605 10.42 28.23 15.31
CA LYS A 605 10.32 28.46 16.76
C LYS A 605 11.15 29.67 17.17
N ALA A 606 10.66 30.44 18.14
CA ALA A 606 11.40 31.58 18.67
C ALA A 606 12.59 31.09 19.49
N ASP A 607 13.76 31.64 19.20
CA ASP A 607 14.96 31.42 19.99
C ASP A 607 14.80 32.10 21.37
N PRO A 608 14.97 31.38 22.49
CA PRO A 608 14.73 31.91 23.83
C PRO A 608 15.60 33.12 24.19
N GLU A 609 16.81 33.21 23.65
CA GLU A 609 17.77 34.26 23.98
C GLU A 609 17.59 35.52 23.12
N THR A 610 17.27 35.32 21.84
CA THR A 610 17.26 36.39 20.83
C THR A 610 15.87 36.80 20.38
N GLY A 611 14.83 36.02 20.70
CA GLY A 611 13.45 36.23 20.25
C GLY A 611 13.24 36.07 18.74
N LYS A 612 14.27 35.67 17.98
CA LYS A 612 14.19 35.50 16.53
C LYS A 612 13.67 34.11 16.18
N LEU A 613 12.79 34.03 15.18
CA LEU A 613 12.32 32.74 14.66
C LEU A 613 13.46 31.99 13.93
N LYS A 614 13.79 30.79 14.42
CA LYS A 614 14.72 29.84 13.79
C LYS A 614 13.94 28.69 13.16
N ALA A 615 14.47 28.15 12.06
CA ALA A 615 13.92 26.95 11.45
C ALA A 615 14.28 25.72 12.29
N VAL A 616 13.29 24.91 12.62
CA VAL A 616 13.44 23.68 13.41
C VAL A 616 12.73 22.52 12.69
N PRO A 617 13.09 21.25 12.97
CA PRO A 617 12.35 20.10 12.47
C PRO A 617 10.88 20.17 12.91
N GLY A 618 9.97 20.00 11.97
CA GLY A 618 8.54 20.07 12.22
C GLY A 618 7.73 19.19 11.28
N VAL A 619 6.42 19.32 11.41
CA VAL A 619 5.43 18.64 10.59
C VAL A 619 4.44 19.64 10.00
N LYS A 620 4.07 19.41 8.74
CA LYS A 620 2.84 19.96 8.15
C LYS A 620 1.71 18.99 8.41
N VAL A 621 0.58 19.52 8.86
CA VAL A 621 -0.59 18.72 9.25
C VAL A 621 -1.57 18.66 8.09
N PHE A 622 -2.11 17.49 7.81
CA PHE A 622 -3.21 17.24 6.89
C PHE A 622 -4.38 16.69 7.73
N LEU A 623 -5.61 17.17 7.52
CA LEU A 623 -6.77 16.76 8.31
C LEU A 623 -7.93 16.34 7.41
N GLY A 624 -8.54 15.20 7.74
CA GLY A 624 -9.79 14.74 7.11
C GLY A 624 -9.63 13.82 5.90
N GLY A 625 -8.42 13.32 5.63
CA GLY A 625 -8.21 12.31 4.59
C GLY A 625 -8.86 10.99 4.99
N THR A 626 -9.50 10.30 4.05
CA THR A 626 -10.19 9.02 4.27
C THR A 626 -9.80 7.97 3.24
N ILE A 627 -10.13 6.72 3.55
CA ILE A 627 -9.97 5.53 2.71
C ILE A 627 -11.30 4.76 2.71
N GLY A 628 -11.40 3.71 1.91
CA GLY A 628 -12.61 2.89 1.81
C GLY A 628 -13.44 3.23 0.57
N GLU A 629 -14.65 2.69 0.51
CA GLU A 629 -15.61 2.88 -0.61
C GLU A 629 -15.84 4.35 -1.01
N HIS A 630 -15.71 5.27 -0.04
CA HIS A 630 -15.88 6.72 -0.22
C HIS A 630 -14.65 7.51 0.22
N GLY A 631 -13.46 6.92 0.14
CA GLY A 631 -12.21 7.59 0.52
C GLY A 631 -11.97 8.87 -0.28
N GLU A 632 -11.58 9.93 0.41
CA GLU A 632 -11.21 11.24 -0.14
C GLU A 632 -9.84 11.66 0.40
N LEU A 633 -8.93 12.04 -0.49
CA LEU A 633 -7.59 12.50 -0.11
C LEU A 633 -7.57 13.97 0.29
N GLN A 634 -6.99 14.28 1.44
CA GLN A 634 -6.68 15.66 1.82
C GLN A 634 -5.41 16.14 1.12
N LEU A 635 -5.56 17.02 0.13
CA LEU A 635 -4.45 17.52 -0.69
C LEU A 635 -3.78 18.77 -0.10
N GLU A 636 -4.52 19.53 0.71
CA GLU A 636 -4.04 20.76 1.32
C GLU A 636 -3.58 20.51 2.76
N ALA A 637 -2.32 20.84 3.03
CA ALA A 637 -1.80 20.87 4.39
C ALA A 637 -2.13 22.20 5.04
N GLU A 638 -2.27 22.19 6.37
CA GLU A 638 -2.25 23.40 7.17
C GLU A 638 -0.99 24.24 6.84
N PRO A 639 -1.14 25.56 6.71
CA PRO A 639 -0.07 26.42 6.19
C PRO A 639 1.12 26.54 7.14
N GLU A 640 0.86 26.43 8.44
CA GLU A 640 1.87 26.54 9.50
C GLU A 640 2.44 25.16 9.85
N GLY A 641 3.77 25.09 9.89
CA GLY A 641 4.47 23.89 10.35
C GLY A 641 4.61 23.92 11.87
N ILE A 642 4.33 22.79 12.51
CA ILE A 642 4.41 22.62 13.97
C ILE A 642 5.75 21.98 14.33
N PRO A 643 6.56 22.58 15.23
CA PRO A 643 7.76 21.93 15.76
C PRO A 643 7.42 20.59 16.40
N ILE A 644 8.24 19.55 16.19
CA ILE A 644 7.93 18.19 16.71
C ILE A 644 7.78 18.19 18.23
N GLU A 645 8.61 18.95 18.93
CA GLU A 645 8.59 19.09 20.40
C GLU A 645 7.33 19.75 20.95
N ASP A 646 6.58 20.49 20.13
CA ASP A 646 5.35 21.16 20.51
C ASP A 646 4.10 20.37 20.06
N LEU A 647 4.27 19.22 19.40
CA LEU A 647 3.20 18.57 18.64
C LEU A 647 2.11 17.91 19.50
N VAL A 648 2.46 17.37 20.67
CA VAL A 648 1.51 16.65 21.56
C VAL A 648 0.26 17.49 21.90
N PRO A 649 0.37 18.71 22.45
CA PRO A 649 -0.81 19.50 22.78
C PRO A 649 -1.64 19.87 21.54
N HIS A 650 -1.01 20.12 20.38
CA HIS A 650 -1.74 20.34 19.12
C HIS A 650 -2.54 19.12 18.67
N LEU A 651 -2.00 17.91 18.85
CA LEU A 651 -2.72 16.68 18.52
C LEU A 651 -3.84 16.42 19.51
N VAL A 652 -3.63 16.66 20.80
CA VAL A 652 -4.71 16.56 21.82
C VAL A 652 -5.86 17.48 21.45
N GLU A 653 -5.58 18.76 21.17
CA GLU A 653 -6.58 19.73 20.71
C GLU A 653 -7.30 19.24 19.46
N THR A 654 -6.55 18.74 18.47
CA THR A 654 -7.12 18.23 17.21
C THR A 654 -8.07 17.05 17.46
N VAL A 655 -7.70 16.12 18.34
CA VAL A 655 -8.55 14.97 18.72
C VAL A 655 -9.83 15.45 19.39
N VAL A 656 -9.73 16.43 20.29
CA VAL A 656 -10.90 17.02 20.97
C VAL A 656 -11.83 17.71 19.96
N GLU A 657 -11.30 18.68 19.19
CA GLU A 657 -12.13 19.54 18.32
C GLU A 657 -12.70 18.79 17.10
N ARG A 658 -11.97 17.82 16.55
CA ARG A 658 -12.31 17.22 15.25
C ARG A 658 -12.83 15.80 15.35
N PHE A 659 -12.51 15.10 16.44
CA PHE A 659 -12.83 13.68 16.60
C PHE A 659 -13.64 13.37 17.86
N GLY A 660 -14.09 14.39 18.58
CA GLY A 660 -14.95 14.23 19.76
C GLY A 660 -14.23 13.63 20.96
N GLY A 661 -12.92 13.86 21.07
CA GLY A 661 -12.14 13.43 22.22
C GLY A 661 -12.42 14.26 23.47
N GLU A 662 -12.22 13.65 24.64
CA GLU A 662 -12.31 14.29 25.95
C GLU A 662 -10.94 14.22 26.63
N VAL A 663 -10.42 15.37 27.03
CA VAL A 663 -9.15 15.42 27.79
C VAL A 663 -9.39 14.80 29.16
N ARG A 664 -8.50 13.89 29.56
CA ARG A 664 -8.62 13.22 30.85
C ARG A 664 -8.45 14.21 32.00
N PRO A 665 -9.18 14.05 33.12
CA PRO A 665 -9.22 15.05 34.20
C PRO A 665 -7.85 15.48 34.73
N GLU A 666 -6.90 14.55 34.80
CA GLU A 666 -5.53 14.79 35.27
C GLU A 666 -4.71 15.72 34.36
N PHE A 667 -5.10 15.90 33.08
CA PHE A 667 -4.42 16.78 32.11
C PHE A 667 -5.22 18.02 31.75
N ALA A 668 -6.46 18.17 32.23
CA ALA A 668 -7.34 19.28 31.87
C ALA A 668 -6.71 20.66 32.15
N GLY A 669 -6.05 20.82 33.31
CA GLY A 669 -5.39 22.08 33.67
C GLY A 669 -4.21 22.44 32.76
N GLU A 670 -3.41 21.46 32.33
CA GLU A 670 -2.31 21.68 31.37
C GLU A 670 -2.86 22.10 30.00
N HIS A 671 -3.95 21.46 29.57
CA HIS A 671 -4.59 21.73 28.30
C HIS A 671 -5.25 23.12 28.24
N ASP A 672 -5.96 23.51 29.30
CA ASP A 672 -6.57 24.84 29.40
C ASP A 672 -5.51 25.94 29.40
N ALA A 673 -4.43 25.77 30.16
CA ALA A 673 -3.30 26.70 30.16
C ALA A 673 -2.65 26.81 28.77
N TRP A 674 -2.52 25.70 28.04
CA TRP A 674 -2.02 25.72 26.66
C TRP A 674 -2.97 26.48 25.72
N ARG A 675 -4.29 26.27 25.81
CA ARG A 675 -5.29 27.01 25.01
C ARG A 675 -5.24 28.51 25.26
N GLU A 676 -5.13 28.93 26.51
CA GLU A 676 -4.97 30.34 26.89
C GLU A 676 -3.71 30.96 26.27
N GLU A 677 -2.59 30.22 26.32
CA GLU A 677 -1.33 30.66 25.72
C GLU A 677 -1.43 30.76 24.19
N GLN A 678 -2.05 29.79 23.51
CA GLN A 678 -2.27 29.88 22.06
C GLN A 678 -3.18 31.06 21.68
N ALA A 679 -4.21 31.34 22.47
CA ALA A 679 -5.07 32.51 22.28
C ALA A 679 -4.28 33.82 22.40
N ARG A 680 -3.37 33.91 23.38
CA ARG A 680 -2.46 35.05 23.56
C ARG A 680 -1.51 35.22 22.38
N VAL A 681 -0.82 34.15 21.97
CA VAL A 681 0.12 34.15 20.83
C VAL A 681 -0.59 34.57 19.54
N LYS A 682 -1.80 34.05 19.30
CA LYS A 682 -2.62 34.41 18.13
C LYS A 682 -3.02 35.90 18.15
N ALA A 683 -3.39 36.44 19.32
CA ALA A 683 -3.72 37.85 19.47
C ALA A 683 -2.50 38.76 19.22
N GLU A 684 -1.33 38.39 19.74
CA GLU A 684 -0.07 39.11 19.50
C GLU A 684 0.34 39.08 18.02
N ALA A 685 0.23 37.92 17.37
CA ALA A 685 0.52 37.77 15.95
C ALA A 685 -0.43 38.61 15.08
N ALA A 686 -1.73 38.63 15.40
CA ALA A 686 -2.72 39.46 14.72
C ALA A 686 -2.42 40.96 14.89
N ALA A 687 -2.05 41.40 16.11
CA ALA A 687 -1.65 42.77 16.38
C ALA A 687 -0.38 43.17 15.60
N ALA A 688 0.63 42.29 15.56
CA ALA A 688 1.86 42.52 14.80
C ALA A 688 1.60 42.58 13.28
N ALA A 689 0.73 41.71 12.76
CA ALA A 689 0.31 41.73 11.36
C ALA A 689 -0.44 43.02 11.00
N ALA A 690 -1.36 43.47 11.85
CA ALA A 690 -2.07 44.73 11.70
C ALA A 690 -1.13 45.95 11.71
N ALA A 691 -0.16 45.98 12.63
CA ALA A 691 0.85 47.03 12.69
C ALA A 691 1.73 47.06 11.43
N LYS A 692 2.14 45.89 10.93
CA LYS A 692 2.91 45.76 9.67
C LYS A 692 2.09 46.21 8.46
N ALA A 693 0.81 45.87 8.40
CA ALA A 693 -0.10 46.30 7.34
C ALA A 693 -0.30 47.82 7.36
N ALA A 694 -0.51 48.42 8.54
CA ALA A 694 -0.62 49.87 8.72
C ALA A 694 0.66 50.60 8.27
N LYS A 695 1.84 50.10 8.65
CA LYS A 695 3.13 50.66 8.21
C LYS A 695 3.31 50.56 6.69
N LYS A 696 2.90 49.44 6.08
CA LYS A 696 2.95 49.26 4.61
C LYS A 696 1.98 50.21 3.90
N ALA A 697 0.77 50.41 4.43
CA ALA A 697 -0.22 51.33 3.89
C ALA A 697 0.27 52.79 3.99
N ALA A 698 0.85 53.19 5.12
CA ALA A 698 1.44 54.52 5.29
C ALA A 698 2.61 54.76 4.31
N ALA A 699 3.49 53.78 4.13
CA ALA A 699 4.59 53.88 3.15
C ALA A 699 4.08 53.96 1.70
N ALA A 700 3.01 53.24 1.36
CA ALA A 700 2.38 53.32 0.04
C ALA A 700 1.72 54.68 -0.20
N ALA A 701 1.03 55.23 0.81
CA ALA A 701 0.43 56.57 0.75
C ALA A 701 1.49 57.66 0.59
N ALA A 702 2.62 57.57 1.32
CA ALA A 702 3.74 58.50 1.18
C ALA A 702 4.34 58.48 -0.24
N LYS A 703 4.59 57.28 -0.80
CA LYS A 703 5.06 57.14 -2.19
C LYS A 703 4.09 57.72 -3.22
N LYS A 704 2.78 57.54 -3.01
CA LYS A 704 1.75 58.09 -3.89
C LYS A 704 1.75 59.61 -3.85
N ALA A 705 1.82 60.21 -2.66
CA ALA A 705 1.89 61.66 -2.49
C ALA A 705 3.16 62.26 -3.11
N GLU A 706 4.30 61.57 -3.00
CA GLU A 706 5.57 61.98 -3.60
C GLU A 706 5.50 61.94 -5.15
N ALA A 707 4.85 60.92 -5.72
CA ALA A 707 4.61 60.81 -7.16
C ALA A 707 3.63 61.89 -7.68
N GLU A 708 2.56 62.18 -6.93
CA GLU A 708 1.61 63.24 -7.27
C GLU A 708 2.24 64.64 -7.19
N ALA A 709 3.09 64.89 -6.19
CA ALA A 709 3.85 66.14 -6.07
C ALA A 709 4.87 66.32 -7.21
N ALA A 710 5.56 65.24 -7.61
CA ALA A 710 6.47 65.27 -8.75
C ALA A 710 5.75 65.53 -10.07
N ALA A 711 4.56 64.96 -10.26
CA ALA A 711 3.72 65.21 -11.44
C ALA A 711 3.20 66.66 -11.48
N ALA A 712 2.81 67.22 -10.33
CA ALA A 712 2.37 68.61 -10.23
C ALA A 712 3.51 69.63 -10.44
N ALA A 713 4.75 69.27 -10.12
CA ALA A 713 5.92 70.12 -10.39
C ALA A 713 6.41 70.05 -11.85
N ALA A 714 6.02 69.01 -12.59
CA ALA A 714 6.36 68.81 -14.00
C ALA A 714 5.32 69.42 -14.96
N ALA A 715 4.10 69.68 -14.47
CA ALA A 715 3.04 70.42 -15.16
C ALA A 715 3.16 71.93 -14.89
#